data_AF-A0A2S9YGP6-F1
#
_entry.id   AF-A0A2S9YGP6-F1
#
_cell.length_a   1.000
_cell.length_b   1.000
_cell.length_c   1.000
_cell.angle_alpha   90.00
_cell.angle_beta   90.00
_cell.angle_gamma   90.00
#
_symmetry.space_group_name_H-M   'P 1'
#
loop_
_entity.id
_entity.type
_entity.pdbx_description
1 polymer ?
#
loop_
_entity_poly.entity_id
_entity_poly.type
_entity_poly.pdbx_seq_one_letter_code
_entity_poly.pdbx_strand_id
1 'polypeptide(L)'
;MSMRRTLVQLSLTLPLALLASCGSEVSGVEEEETSGDGDGDGDGDPGDGDGDGDGDPGDGDPGDGDGDPGDGDGDPEPPHETDWSLCTIDLTCAQPLVDDPKRSCDLLVMEGDGYVAYEGAAGVEVRGRSSQGWPKHQYDVELWSAPNHELVAPGASWKYNDSGNAGGNDWMQPEFDDGQWSEGLAPLGYGVLGPQWQGGWAASGQIDNATTIGFGPNAGNKHTTTWFRHSFEVANVAVLDPVYLQLRADDGAVVYLNGVEIARFNLSDGQISSNSLAQSALSGLDEVEFRKFPVDNQLLVNGTNVVAVEVHQGNPASSDLVLDLALSTKPPANPTNFYEFGQEEDWVLNGMYFDLSLYRNKLMYDTFAAFDPEANYASESHYCELTLNGDWVGIYTLGEKIKRDDDRIDIPADDGLGGSFIFKSDVTQTWVTTHDIGWQLVYPKLEDLSPESEAAIMDYMNDFSAATYGNGSVWDYVDMASLVDFVLIQEFTRNGDGYSSSMHIYKAPGGKITFVPWDFDIGLGGSCNNPETWNGRENNHWLNIVAADPVFQEALVARWAELRETVLSQDAIDARLADLVDTMTAEKIGENFARWPMAEIIGGDDWVLLFRLDCPVNTWDEEHMTVQSWIAQRLAWMDANIETFN
;
A
#
# COMPACT_ATOMS: atom_id res chain seq x y z
N MET A 1 -16.43 9.65 23.33
CA MET A 1 -17.48 8.91 24.09
C MET A 1 -18.36 8.17 23.08
N SER A 2 -17.91 6.99 22.62
CA SER A 2 -18.37 6.39 21.36
C SER A 2 -19.73 5.66 21.45
N MET A 3 -20.36 5.43 20.29
CA MET A 3 -21.56 4.63 20.16
C MET A 3 -21.23 3.14 20.30
N ARG A 4 -21.97 2.43 21.17
CA ARG A 4 -21.83 0.98 21.32
C ARG A 4 -22.50 0.25 20.16
N ARG A 5 -21.75 -0.56 19.40
CA ARG A 5 -22.31 -1.68 18.61
C ARG A 5 -23.18 -2.53 19.57
N THR A 6 -24.46 -2.69 19.26
CA THR A 6 -25.38 -3.53 20.07
C THR A 6 -26.47 -4.10 19.15
N LEU A 7 -26.42 -5.40 18.88
CA LEU A 7 -27.46 -6.07 18.12
C LEU A 7 -28.78 -6.05 18.91
N VAL A 8 -29.79 -5.36 18.37
CA VAL A 8 -31.16 -5.40 18.90
C VAL A 8 -32.03 -6.17 17.90
N GLN A 9 -32.33 -7.43 18.23
CA GLN A 9 -33.15 -8.32 17.41
C GLN A 9 -34.63 -7.90 17.47
N LEU A 10 -35.04 -7.00 16.56
CA LEU A 10 -36.35 -6.34 16.62
C LEU A 10 -37.50 -7.21 16.09
N SER A 11 -38.17 -7.95 16.98
CA SER A 11 -39.33 -8.78 16.64
C SER A 11 -40.59 -7.93 16.33
N LEU A 12 -40.85 -7.63 15.06
CA LEU A 12 -42.04 -6.91 14.63
C LEU A 12 -43.33 -7.71 14.93
N THR A 13 -44.25 -7.09 15.67
CA THR A 13 -45.61 -7.61 15.90
C THR A 13 -46.64 -6.58 15.41
N LEU A 14 -47.38 -6.92 14.36
CA LEU A 14 -48.39 -6.02 13.77
C LEU A 14 -49.71 -6.05 14.56
N PRO A 15 -50.25 -4.89 14.99
CA PRO A 15 -51.66 -4.76 15.33
C PRO A 15 -52.50 -4.47 14.08
N LEU A 16 -53.47 -5.35 13.81
CA LEU A 16 -54.37 -5.27 12.65
C LEU A 16 -55.47 -4.20 12.85
N ALA A 17 -55.74 -3.35 11.85
CA ALA A 17 -56.89 -2.45 11.83
C ALA A 17 -57.54 -2.40 10.42
N LEU A 18 -58.86 -2.65 10.36
CA LEU A 18 -59.64 -2.73 9.12
C LEU A 18 -60.07 -1.35 8.61
N LEU A 19 -60.24 -1.21 7.28
CA LEU A 19 -61.45 -0.58 6.71
C LEU A 19 -61.77 -1.03 5.26
N ALA A 20 -63.07 -1.15 5.01
CA ALA A 20 -63.82 -1.44 3.77
C ALA A 20 -63.39 -0.68 2.47
N SER A 21 -63.73 -1.10 1.23
CA SER A 21 -64.49 -2.26 0.69
C SER A 21 -64.53 -2.26 -0.87
N CYS A 22 -65.04 -3.37 -1.47
CA CYS A 22 -65.74 -3.52 -2.78
C CYS A 22 -65.01 -4.11 -4.02
N GLY A 23 -65.23 -5.43 -4.23
CA GLY A 23 -65.50 -6.07 -5.55
C GLY A 23 -64.30 -6.63 -6.34
N SER A 24 -64.42 -7.76 -7.07
CA SER A 24 -65.52 -8.76 -7.16
C SER A 24 -65.12 -10.00 -7.98
N GLU A 25 -65.37 -11.23 -7.45
CA GLU A 25 -65.72 -12.50 -8.15
C GLU A 25 -64.74 -13.07 -9.25
N VAL A 26 -64.63 -14.37 -9.62
CA VAL A 26 -65.18 -15.71 -9.24
C VAL A 26 -64.33 -16.80 -9.99
N SER A 27 -64.15 -18.08 -9.61
CA SER A 27 -64.07 -18.82 -8.33
C SER A 27 -63.75 -20.32 -8.57
N GLY A 28 -62.94 -20.99 -7.74
CA GLY A 28 -62.78 -22.47 -7.69
C GLY A 28 -61.44 -23.04 -8.21
N VAL A 29 -61.06 -24.30 -7.97
CA VAL A 29 -61.79 -25.50 -7.44
C VAL A 29 -60.79 -26.45 -6.69
N GLU A 30 -61.31 -27.30 -5.77
CA GLU A 30 -60.88 -28.59 -5.14
C GLU A 30 -59.53 -29.27 -5.53
N GLU A 31 -58.87 -30.18 -4.78
CA GLU A 31 -58.89 -30.77 -3.41
C GLU A 31 -57.45 -31.35 -3.15
N GLU A 32 -57.02 -32.22 -2.21
CA GLU A 32 -57.59 -33.24 -1.28
C GLU A 32 -56.65 -33.35 -0.02
N GLU A 33 -56.68 -34.45 0.77
CA GLU A 33 -55.85 -34.67 1.99
C GLU A 33 -54.51 -35.43 1.71
N THR A 34 -53.53 -35.47 2.62
CA THR A 34 -53.27 -36.56 3.63
C THR A 34 -51.84 -36.42 4.21
N SER A 35 -51.35 -37.17 5.23
CA SER A 35 -51.82 -37.53 6.59
C SER A 35 -50.81 -38.48 7.27
N GLY A 36 -50.38 -38.27 8.54
CA GLY A 36 -49.66 -39.30 9.32
C GLY A 36 -48.73 -38.83 10.46
N ASP A 37 -48.89 -39.41 11.64
CA ASP A 37 -48.25 -39.03 12.92
C ASP A 37 -47.11 -39.98 13.38
N GLY A 38 -46.48 -39.70 14.53
CA GLY A 38 -45.53 -40.58 15.21
C GLY A 38 -45.09 -40.09 16.60
N ASP A 39 -45.59 -40.75 17.67
CA ASP A 39 -45.49 -40.33 19.08
C ASP A 39 -44.19 -40.75 19.82
N GLY A 40 -43.97 -40.28 21.05
CA GLY A 40 -42.82 -40.73 21.87
C GLY A 40 -42.59 -40.11 23.26
N ASP A 41 -43.58 -40.08 24.16
CA ASP A 41 -43.39 -39.79 25.61
C ASP A 41 -42.64 -40.95 26.33
N GLY A 42 -42.09 -40.86 27.55
CA GLY A 42 -42.05 -39.81 28.60
C GLY A 42 -41.42 -40.36 29.91
N ASP A 43 -41.53 -39.61 31.02
CA ASP A 43 -41.32 -40.00 32.44
C ASP A 43 -39.92 -40.51 32.93
N GLY A 44 -39.42 -40.28 34.16
CA GLY A 44 -39.82 -39.34 35.23
C GLY A 44 -39.90 -39.92 36.67
N ASP A 45 -38.86 -39.79 37.51
CA ASP A 45 -38.96 -39.84 39.01
C ASP A 45 -37.67 -39.28 39.72
N PRO A 46 -37.68 -38.81 41.01
CA PRO A 46 -36.57 -38.09 41.67
C PRO A 46 -36.07 -38.66 43.03
N GLY A 47 -35.13 -37.96 43.70
CA GLY A 47 -34.67 -38.16 45.11
C GLY A 47 -33.28 -38.83 45.23
N ASP A 48 -32.44 -38.65 46.27
CA ASP A 48 -32.41 -37.82 47.51
C ASP A 48 -30.94 -37.30 47.68
N GLY A 49 -30.48 -36.43 48.61
CA GLY A 49 -30.52 -36.47 50.10
C GLY A 49 -29.72 -37.66 50.67
N ASP A 50 -28.70 -37.58 51.53
CA ASP A 50 -27.93 -36.51 52.21
C ASP A 50 -26.42 -36.97 52.18
N GLY A 51 -25.37 -36.44 52.84
CA GLY A 51 -25.16 -35.75 54.12
C GLY A 51 -23.83 -36.22 54.75
N ASP A 52 -22.98 -35.25 55.15
CA ASP A 52 -21.76 -35.24 56.01
C ASP A 52 -21.00 -36.53 56.46
N GLY A 53 -19.66 -36.43 56.57
CA GLY A 53 -18.80 -37.54 57.03
C GLY A 53 -17.28 -37.29 57.14
N ASP A 54 -16.83 -36.32 57.95
CA ASP A 54 -15.41 -35.96 58.12
C ASP A 54 -14.55 -37.07 58.76
N GLY A 55 -13.26 -37.22 58.39
CA GLY A 55 -12.39 -38.23 59.01
C GLY A 55 -10.93 -38.35 58.54
N ASP A 56 -10.09 -37.33 58.78
CA ASP A 56 -8.61 -37.42 58.77
C ASP A 56 -8.09 -37.69 60.21
N PRO A 57 -7.09 -38.58 60.44
CA PRO A 57 -5.69 -38.14 60.40
C PRO A 57 -4.67 -39.16 59.85
N GLY A 58 -4.15 -38.87 58.66
CA GLY A 58 -2.73 -38.91 58.28
C GLY A 58 -1.84 -40.13 58.57
N ASP A 59 -1.32 -40.73 57.50
CA ASP A 59 0.00 -41.33 57.42
C ASP A 59 0.98 -40.44 56.62
N GLY A 60 2.26 -40.46 56.99
CA GLY A 60 3.29 -39.63 56.36
C GLY A 60 4.55 -40.43 56.06
N ASP A 61 4.99 -40.38 54.81
CA ASP A 61 6.29 -40.87 54.32
C ASP A 61 6.91 -39.78 53.40
N PRO A 62 8.25 -39.59 53.36
CA PRO A 62 8.81 -38.34 52.87
C PRO A 62 9.39 -38.40 51.44
N GLY A 63 8.78 -37.64 50.53
CA GLY A 63 9.46 -36.90 49.47
C GLY A 63 10.22 -37.68 48.39
N ASP A 64 9.54 -37.98 47.30
CA ASP A 64 10.03 -37.54 45.99
C ASP A 64 9.92 -36.00 45.84
N GLY A 65 10.56 -35.45 44.80
CA GLY A 65 10.63 -34.02 44.56
C GLY A 65 10.56 -33.71 43.08
N ASP A 66 9.34 -33.70 42.53
CA ASP A 66 8.99 -32.94 41.35
C ASP A 66 8.59 -31.51 41.74
N GLY A 67 9.16 -30.54 41.02
CA GLY A 67 8.78 -29.13 41.17
C GLY A 67 7.60 -28.85 40.24
N ASP A 68 6.39 -29.00 40.74
CA ASP A 68 5.16 -28.63 40.02
C ASP A 68 5.17 -27.12 39.75
N PRO A 69 5.19 -26.66 38.48
CA PRO A 69 5.50 -25.28 38.14
C PRO A 69 4.24 -24.40 38.12
N GLY A 70 3.68 -24.14 39.31
CA GLY A 70 2.67 -23.12 39.54
C GLY A 70 1.26 -23.50 39.10
N ASP A 71 0.38 -23.63 40.09
CA ASP A 71 -1.05 -23.47 39.93
C ASP A 71 -1.35 -22.07 39.36
N GLY A 72 -1.65 -22.02 38.06
CA GLY A 72 -2.01 -20.80 37.34
C GLY A 72 -3.40 -20.29 37.73
N ASP A 73 -3.53 -19.80 38.97
CA ASP A 73 -4.73 -19.19 39.53
C ASP A 73 -4.87 -17.69 39.23
N GLY A 74 -3.95 -17.14 38.43
CA GLY A 74 -4.13 -15.84 37.79
C GLY A 74 -5.36 -15.88 36.88
N ASP A 75 -6.44 -15.21 37.33
CA ASP A 75 -7.52 -14.77 36.45
C ASP A 75 -6.88 -14.18 35.19
N PRO A 76 -7.28 -14.60 33.96
CA PRO A 76 -6.71 -14.06 32.75
C PRO A 76 -6.90 -12.55 32.76
N GLU A 77 -5.81 -11.81 32.50
CA GLU A 77 -5.89 -10.35 32.45
C GLU A 77 -6.99 -9.95 31.46
N PRO A 78 -7.82 -8.93 31.78
CA PRO A 78 -8.86 -8.50 30.88
C PRO A 78 -8.24 -8.15 29.52
N PRO A 79 -8.87 -8.53 28.40
CA PRO A 79 -8.32 -8.21 27.08
C PRO A 79 -8.09 -6.70 26.99
N HIS A 80 -6.94 -6.32 26.45
CA HIS A 80 -6.54 -4.92 26.33
C HIS A 80 -7.63 -4.10 25.61
N GLU A 81 -7.94 -2.92 26.15
CA GLU A 81 -8.89 -1.98 25.56
C GLU A 81 -8.07 -0.88 24.88
N THR A 82 -7.98 -0.93 23.54
CA THR A 82 -7.11 -0.09 22.71
C THR A 82 -7.16 1.39 23.08
N ASP A 83 -6.00 1.98 23.39
CA ASP A 83 -5.89 3.41 23.69
C ASP A 83 -5.63 4.24 22.42
N TRP A 84 -6.70 4.87 21.96
CA TRP A 84 -6.71 5.77 20.80
C TRP A 84 -6.10 7.16 21.08
N SER A 85 -5.24 7.31 22.11
CA SER A 85 -4.42 8.51 22.26
C SER A 85 -3.11 8.39 21.43
N LEU A 86 -2.30 9.45 21.35
CA LEU A 86 -1.16 9.52 20.44
C LEU A 86 -0.14 8.38 20.70
N CYS A 87 0.06 7.50 19.72
CA CYS A 87 0.99 6.38 19.85
C CYS A 87 2.46 6.83 19.75
N THR A 88 3.39 5.96 20.14
CA THR A 88 4.83 6.18 19.97
C THR A 88 5.44 5.04 19.16
N ILE A 89 6.33 5.38 18.23
CA ILE A 89 7.07 4.44 17.40
C ILE A 89 8.57 4.73 17.52
N ASP A 90 9.33 3.77 18.03
CA ASP A 90 10.79 3.79 17.98
C ASP A 90 11.26 2.84 16.87
N LEU A 91 12.02 3.38 15.91
CA LEU A 91 12.56 2.63 14.76
C LEU A 91 14.08 2.76 14.71
N THR A 92 14.80 1.63 14.79
CA THR A 92 16.27 1.61 14.78
C THR A 92 16.78 0.78 13.59
N CYS A 93 17.40 1.43 12.62
CA CYS A 93 17.84 0.83 11.36
C CYS A 93 19.36 0.83 11.24
N ALA A 94 19.96 -0.34 10.99
CA ALA A 94 21.41 -0.50 10.93
C ALA A 94 22.07 0.12 9.67
N GLN A 95 21.27 0.42 8.64
CA GLN A 95 21.69 1.04 7.38
C GLN A 95 20.79 2.24 7.04
N PRO A 96 21.25 3.18 6.19
CA PRO A 96 20.40 4.24 5.66
C PRO A 96 19.20 3.67 4.87
N LEU A 97 18.02 4.23 5.13
CA LEU A 97 16.79 3.90 4.42
C LEU A 97 16.85 4.42 2.97
N VAL A 98 16.32 3.62 2.03
CA VAL A 98 16.28 3.87 0.58
C VAL A 98 14.92 3.41 0.03
N ASP A 99 14.62 3.72 -1.23
CA ASP A 99 13.45 3.20 -1.98
C ASP A 99 13.83 1.87 -2.67
N ASP A 100 13.30 0.76 -2.13
CA ASP A 100 13.60 -0.68 -2.39
C ASP A 100 15.10 -1.07 -2.50
N PRO A 101 15.59 -2.08 -1.74
CA PRO A 101 14.92 -2.85 -0.70
C PRO A 101 14.71 -2.13 0.63
N LYS A 102 13.64 -2.56 1.30
CA LYS A 102 13.49 -2.59 2.75
C LYS A 102 14.79 -3.00 3.46
N ARG A 103 15.26 -2.14 4.36
CA ARG A 103 16.38 -2.38 5.27
C ARG A 103 15.90 -3.05 6.54
N SER A 104 16.75 -3.91 7.13
CA SER A 104 16.45 -4.49 8.44
C SER A 104 16.58 -3.46 9.56
N CYS A 105 15.51 -3.33 10.33
CA CYS A 105 15.40 -2.46 11.49
C CYS A 105 14.78 -3.22 12.68
N ASP A 106 15.05 -2.75 13.89
CA ASP A 106 14.27 -3.07 15.08
C ASP A 106 13.14 -2.03 15.21
N LEU A 107 11.91 -2.48 15.45
CA LEU A 107 10.70 -1.67 15.53
C LEU A 107 9.96 -1.93 16.85
N LEU A 108 9.63 -0.86 17.55
CA LEU A 108 8.76 -0.83 18.72
C LEU A 108 7.58 0.11 18.44
N VAL A 109 6.35 -0.37 18.64
CA VAL A 109 5.10 0.40 18.56
C VAL A 109 4.39 0.28 19.91
N MET A 110 4.08 1.41 20.52
CA MET A 110 3.35 1.49 21.79
C MET A 110 2.14 2.41 21.67
N GLU A 111 1.01 1.98 22.22
CA GLU A 111 -0.19 2.80 22.40
C GLU A 111 0.07 3.90 23.44
N GLY A 112 -0.78 4.93 23.50
CA GLY A 112 -0.53 6.13 24.30
C GLY A 112 -0.58 5.92 25.82
N ASP A 113 -1.15 4.81 26.29
CA ASP A 113 -1.10 4.36 27.69
C ASP A 113 0.21 3.61 28.05
N GLY A 114 0.99 3.22 27.04
CA GLY A 114 2.23 2.45 27.15
C GLY A 114 2.09 0.95 26.85
N TYR A 115 0.94 0.46 26.38
CA TYR A 115 0.80 -0.92 25.90
C TYR A 115 1.68 -1.17 24.65
N VAL A 116 2.48 -2.24 24.68
CA VAL A 116 3.36 -2.62 23.57
C VAL A 116 2.55 -3.40 22.54
N ALA A 117 2.07 -2.70 21.51
CA ALA A 117 1.35 -3.30 20.38
C ALA A 117 2.27 -4.14 19.47
N TYR A 118 3.56 -3.78 19.36
CA TYR A 118 4.56 -4.57 18.65
C TYR A 118 5.99 -4.29 19.17
N GLU A 119 6.79 -5.33 19.37
CA GLU A 119 8.24 -5.24 19.54
C GLU A 119 8.87 -6.36 18.70
N GLY A 120 9.69 -6.02 17.69
CA GLY A 120 10.20 -7.02 16.75
C GLY A 120 11.08 -6.45 15.63
N ALA A 121 11.38 -7.30 14.65
CA ALA A 121 12.16 -6.90 13.48
C ALA A 121 11.24 -6.44 12.34
N ALA A 122 11.60 -5.39 11.63
CA ALA A 122 10.84 -4.90 10.49
C ALA A 122 11.74 -4.57 9.30
N GLY A 123 11.20 -4.75 8.10
CA GLY A 123 11.77 -4.23 6.87
C GLY A 123 11.24 -2.84 6.58
N VAL A 124 12.10 -1.82 6.48
CA VAL A 124 11.66 -0.45 6.21
C VAL A 124 12.35 0.15 5.00
N GLU A 125 11.57 0.80 4.14
CA GLU A 125 12.03 1.58 2.97
C GLU A 125 11.39 2.97 2.95
N VAL A 126 12.07 3.93 2.31
CA VAL A 126 11.46 5.21 1.94
C VAL A 126 10.44 4.95 0.83
N ARG A 127 9.26 5.57 0.89
CA ARG A 127 8.19 5.36 -0.11
C ARG A 127 7.64 6.63 -0.73
N GLY A 128 6.90 6.42 -1.82
CA GLY A 128 6.14 7.43 -2.54
C GLY A 128 7.02 8.27 -3.47
N ARG A 129 6.68 8.29 -4.76
CA ARG A 129 7.54 8.87 -5.80
C ARG A 129 7.82 10.36 -5.62
N SER A 130 6.81 11.13 -5.22
CA SER A 130 6.92 12.55 -4.86
C SER A 130 7.69 12.75 -3.55
N SER A 131 7.40 11.91 -2.55
CA SER A 131 7.87 12.06 -1.17
C SER A 131 9.30 11.58 -0.89
N GLN A 132 9.91 10.80 -1.79
CA GLN A 132 11.33 10.45 -1.70
C GLN A 132 12.26 11.68 -1.60
N GLY A 133 11.90 12.79 -2.26
CA GLY A 133 12.71 14.03 -2.24
C GLY A 133 12.54 14.89 -0.98
N TRP A 134 11.54 14.61 -0.13
CA TRP A 134 11.19 15.47 0.99
C TRP A 134 12.12 15.26 2.20
N PRO A 135 12.54 16.33 2.92
CA PRO A 135 13.34 16.23 4.15
C PRO A 135 12.72 15.36 5.25
N LYS A 136 11.38 15.23 5.29
CA LYS A 136 10.64 14.31 6.13
C LYS A 136 10.03 13.20 5.25
N HIS A 137 10.75 12.09 5.14
CA HIS A 137 10.32 10.94 4.35
C HIS A 137 9.06 10.26 4.91
N GLN A 138 8.32 9.59 4.03
CA GLN A 138 7.32 8.58 4.38
C GLN A 138 7.97 7.18 4.29
N TYR A 139 7.47 6.21 5.05
CA TYR A 139 8.04 4.84 5.07
C TYR A 139 7.02 3.75 4.79
N ASP A 140 7.45 2.70 4.10
CA ASP A 140 6.72 1.43 3.94
C ASP A 140 7.39 0.37 4.83
N VAL A 141 6.60 -0.36 5.61
CA VAL A 141 7.05 -1.22 6.72
C VAL A 141 6.49 -2.63 6.52
N GLU A 142 7.34 -3.65 6.51
CA GLU A 142 6.95 -5.07 6.53
C GLU A 142 7.33 -5.67 7.89
N LEU A 143 6.36 -6.15 8.67
CA LEU A 143 6.62 -6.76 9.98
C LEU A 143 7.18 -8.17 9.83
N TRP A 144 8.29 -8.47 10.52
CA TRP A 144 8.99 -9.75 10.43
C TRP A 144 9.06 -10.48 11.77
N SER A 145 9.23 -11.81 11.71
CA SER A 145 9.42 -12.68 12.87
C SER A 145 10.89 -12.81 13.30
N ALA A 146 11.83 -12.36 12.44
CA ALA A 146 13.26 -12.31 12.70
C ALA A 146 13.93 -11.21 11.83
N PRO A 147 15.13 -10.70 12.21
CA PRO A 147 15.88 -9.76 11.39
C PRO A 147 16.29 -10.35 10.02
N ASN A 148 16.30 -9.52 8.98
CA ASN A 148 16.77 -9.93 7.66
C ASN A 148 18.31 -9.99 7.62
N HIS A 149 18.83 -11.13 7.18
CA HIS A 149 20.24 -11.30 6.82
C HIS A 149 20.51 -10.69 5.44
N GLU A 150 20.91 -9.41 5.43
CA GLU A 150 21.46 -8.74 4.24
C GLU A 150 22.85 -9.33 3.92
N LEU A 151 22.93 -10.15 2.86
CA LEU A 151 24.14 -10.88 2.44
C LEU A 151 25.01 -10.04 1.48
N VAL A 152 24.35 -9.27 0.61
CA VAL A 152 24.97 -8.27 -0.27
C VAL A 152 24.06 -7.05 -0.30
N ALA A 153 24.62 -5.88 -0.01
CA ALA A 153 23.89 -4.63 0.08
C ALA A 153 23.62 -3.98 -1.29
N PRO A 154 22.47 -3.32 -1.50
CA PRO A 154 22.36 -2.25 -2.49
C PRO A 154 23.44 -1.21 -2.23
N GLY A 155 24.14 -0.79 -3.27
CA GLY A 155 25.27 0.14 -3.13
C GLY A 155 26.59 -0.49 -2.64
N ALA A 156 26.70 -1.83 -2.58
CA ALA A 156 27.94 -2.52 -2.20
C ALA A 156 29.13 -2.19 -3.13
N SER A 157 30.36 -2.51 -2.68
CA SER A 157 31.57 -2.42 -3.52
C SER A 157 31.66 -3.63 -4.45
N TRP A 158 31.74 -3.38 -5.76
CA TRP A 158 31.88 -4.41 -6.80
C TRP A 158 33.23 -4.33 -7.50
N LYS A 159 33.83 -5.49 -7.78
CA LYS A 159 34.85 -5.60 -8.82
C LYS A 159 34.18 -5.49 -10.19
N TYR A 160 34.76 -4.73 -11.11
CA TYR A 160 34.21 -4.57 -12.46
C TYR A 160 35.27 -4.58 -13.57
N ASN A 161 34.86 -5.03 -14.75
CA ASN A 161 35.70 -5.13 -15.94
C ASN A 161 34.90 -4.60 -17.15
N ASP A 162 35.24 -3.38 -17.56
CA ASP A 162 34.66 -2.63 -18.68
C ASP A 162 35.47 -2.76 -19.99
N SER A 163 36.48 -3.65 -20.02
CA SER A 163 37.44 -3.75 -21.13
C SER A 163 36.90 -4.36 -22.42
N GLY A 164 35.66 -4.86 -22.41
CA GLY A 164 35.05 -5.59 -23.53
C GLY A 164 35.43 -7.08 -23.62
N ASN A 165 36.11 -7.61 -22.60
CA ASN A 165 36.42 -9.03 -22.45
C ASN A 165 36.51 -9.43 -20.97
N ALA A 166 35.70 -10.41 -20.54
CA ALA A 166 35.71 -10.94 -19.16
C ALA A 166 37.08 -11.45 -18.68
N GLY A 167 37.97 -11.84 -19.60
CA GLY A 167 39.33 -12.33 -19.29
C GLY A 167 39.47 -13.86 -19.28
N GLY A 168 38.36 -14.60 -19.27
CA GLY A 168 38.32 -16.06 -19.31
C GLY A 168 36.90 -16.60 -19.54
N ASN A 169 36.75 -17.93 -19.55
CA ASN A 169 35.44 -18.61 -19.54
C ASN A 169 35.03 -19.04 -18.12
N ASP A 170 35.86 -18.71 -17.14
CA ASP A 170 35.86 -19.11 -15.73
C ASP A 170 35.63 -17.92 -14.79
N TRP A 171 35.40 -16.72 -15.34
CA TRP A 171 35.20 -15.47 -14.59
C TRP A 171 34.03 -15.48 -13.58
N MET A 172 33.09 -16.43 -13.70
CA MET A 172 31.96 -16.61 -12.78
C MET A 172 32.30 -17.50 -11.57
N GLN A 173 33.42 -18.22 -11.60
CA GLN A 173 33.79 -19.19 -10.56
C GLN A 173 34.39 -18.49 -9.33
N PRO A 174 34.23 -19.03 -8.10
CA PRO A 174 34.83 -18.45 -6.90
C PRO A 174 36.36 -18.30 -6.99
N GLU A 175 37.05 -19.26 -7.59
CA GLU A 175 38.52 -19.33 -7.64
C GLU A 175 39.19 -18.42 -8.70
N PHE A 176 38.42 -17.62 -9.45
CA PHE A 176 38.95 -16.71 -10.46
C PHE A 176 39.65 -15.48 -9.84
N ASP A 177 40.84 -15.16 -10.34
CA ASP A 177 41.64 -14.00 -9.89
C ASP A 177 41.16 -12.70 -10.55
N ASP A 178 40.20 -12.04 -9.91
CA ASP A 178 39.74 -10.68 -10.25
C ASP A 178 40.68 -9.57 -9.74
N GLY A 179 41.88 -9.89 -9.22
CA GLY A 179 42.84 -8.92 -8.66
C GLY A 179 43.42 -7.91 -9.66
N GLN A 180 42.97 -7.91 -10.92
CA GLN A 180 43.26 -6.90 -11.96
C GLN A 180 42.02 -6.13 -12.43
N TRP A 181 40.83 -6.42 -11.89
CA TRP A 181 39.60 -5.69 -12.15
C TRP A 181 39.57 -4.39 -11.34
N SER A 182 38.85 -3.39 -11.87
CA SER A 182 38.58 -2.14 -11.16
C SER A 182 37.61 -2.38 -10.00
N GLU A 183 37.46 -1.42 -9.10
CA GLU A 183 36.55 -1.51 -7.96
C GLU A 183 35.81 -0.19 -7.72
N GLY A 184 34.52 -0.27 -7.36
CA GLY A 184 33.69 0.90 -7.04
C GLY A 184 32.36 0.50 -6.41
N LEU A 185 31.68 1.48 -5.79
CA LEU A 185 30.35 1.30 -5.19
C LEU A 185 29.26 1.27 -6.26
N ALA A 186 28.25 0.43 -6.06
CA ALA A 186 27.02 0.47 -6.84
C ALA A 186 26.17 1.73 -6.50
N PRO A 187 25.27 2.18 -7.39
CA PRO A 187 25.08 1.73 -8.78
C PRO A 187 26.32 2.01 -9.66
N LEU A 188 26.75 1.01 -10.44
CA LEU A 188 27.87 1.12 -11.37
C LEU A 188 27.35 1.24 -12.80
N GLY A 189 27.84 2.22 -13.57
CA GLY A 189 27.26 2.44 -14.89
C GLY A 189 27.71 3.70 -15.61
N TYR A 190 26.90 4.14 -16.56
CA TYR A 190 27.03 5.42 -17.25
C TYR A 190 25.66 5.90 -17.74
N GLY A 191 25.57 7.16 -18.17
CA GLY A 191 24.28 7.78 -18.48
C GLY A 191 23.58 8.33 -17.24
N VAL A 192 22.30 8.66 -17.38
CA VAL A 192 21.40 9.10 -16.30
C VAL A 192 20.12 8.29 -16.43
N LEU A 193 19.92 7.40 -15.48
CA LEU A 193 18.88 6.38 -15.50
C LEU A 193 17.54 6.97 -15.06
N GLY A 194 16.44 6.37 -15.50
CA GLY A 194 15.11 6.75 -15.08
C GLY A 194 14.47 7.82 -15.95
N PRO A 195 13.18 8.15 -15.72
CA PRO A 195 12.36 8.93 -16.65
C PRO A 195 12.94 10.29 -17.08
N GLN A 196 13.57 10.38 -18.26
CA GLN A 196 14.15 11.62 -18.79
C GLN A 196 13.05 12.58 -19.32
N TRP A 197 12.26 13.18 -18.42
CA TRP A 197 11.14 14.05 -18.79
C TRP A 197 11.62 15.39 -19.38
N GLN A 198 11.33 15.63 -20.66
CA GLN A 198 11.95 16.72 -21.45
C GLN A 198 11.40 18.14 -21.16
N GLY A 199 10.90 18.40 -19.96
CA GLY A 199 10.06 19.58 -19.67
C GLY A 199 10.16 20.17 -18.27
N GLY A 200 11.36 20.28 -17.70
CA GLY A 200 11.65 21.24 -16.62
C GLY A 200 11.21 20.89 -15.20
N TRP A 201 10.38 19.87 -15.01
CA TRP A 201 10.09 19.28 -13.70
C TRP A 201 11.14 18.22 -13.35
N ALA A 202 11.60 18.18 -12.10
CA ALA A 202 12.55 17.16 -11.66
C ALA A 202 11.93 15.77 -11.74
N ALA A 203 12.60 14.85 -12.43
CA ALA A 203 12.13 13.49 -12.62
C ALA A 203 12.46 12.63 -11.39
N SER A 204 11.52 12.57 -10.46
CA SER A 204 11.53 11.58 -9.38
C SER A 204 11.56 10.16 -9.95
N GLY A 205 12.50 9.36 -9.44
CA GLY A 205 12.89 8.05 -9.99
C GLY A 205 14.14 8.09 -10.90
N GLN A 206 14.85 9.22 -11.03
CA GLN A 206 16.19 9.20 -11.64
C GLN A 206 17.26 8.72 -10.66
N ILE A 207 18.23 7.94 -11.14
CA ILE A 207 19.33 7.38 -10.34
C ILE A 207 20.69 7.79 -10.92
N ASP A 208 21.51 8.43 -10.09
CA ASP A 208 22.92 8.71 -10.39
C ASP A 208 23.80 7.48 -10.13
N ASN A 209 24.75 7.23 -11.04
CA ASN A 209 25.74 6.16 -10.89
C ASN A 209 26.82 6.55 -9.87
N ALA A 210 26.86 5.88 -8.72
CA ALA A 210 27.89 6.07 -7.69
C ALA A 210 29.31 5.76 -8.21
N THR A 211 29.44 4.83 -9.17
CA THR A 211 30.67 4.61 -9.93
C THR A 211 30.43 4.74 -11.43
N THR A 212 31.02 5.75 -12.07
CA THR A 212 31.05 5.83 -13.53
C THR A 212 32.07 4.85 -14.12
N ILE A 213 31.62 3.95 -15.00
CA ILE A 213 32.45 2.94 -15.67
C ILE A 213 32.66 3.26 -17.16
N GLY A 214 33.65 2.62 -17.79
CA GLY A 214 33.93 2.79 -19.21
C GLY A 214 32.93 2.08 -20.12
N PHE A 215 32.83 2.56 -21.36
CA PHE A 215 32.04 1.93 -22.44
C PHE A 215 32.89 1.59 -23.68
N GLY A 216 34.21 1.60 -23.54
CA GLY A 216 35.14 1.49 -24.67
C GLY A 216 35.36 2.82 -25.43
N PRO A 217 36.08 2.79 -26.57
CA PRO A 217 36.59 4.00 -27.23
C PRO A 217 35.60 4.72 -28.17
N ASN A 218 34.35 4.25 -28.30
CA ASN A 218 33.39 4.78 -29.26
C ASN A 218 31.97 4.84 -28.67
N ALA A 219 31.47 6.05 -28.40
CA ALA A 219 30.12 6.25 -27.86
C ALA A 219 28.97 5.80 -28.79
N GLY A 220 29.23 5.63 -30.10
CA GLY A 220 28.26 5.08 -31.06
C GLY A 220 28.47 3.59 -31.39
N ASN A 221 29.40 2.92 -30.70
CA ASN A 221 29.59 1.47 -30.71
C ASN A 221 30.32 1.09 -29.41
N LYS A 222 29.59 1.19 -28.30
CA LYS A 222 30.02 0.82 -26.96
C LYS A 222 30.34 -0.68 -26.87
N HIS A 223 30.97 -1.10 -25.78
CA HIS A 223 31.07 -2.51 -25.44
C HIS A 223 29.68 -3.07 -25.09
N THR A 224 29.26 -4.16 -25.75
CA THR A 224 27.92 -4.75 -25.55
C THR A 224 27.74 -5.33 -24.15
N THR A 225 28.80 -5.88 -23.55
CA THR A 225 28.76 -6.52 -22.23
C THR A 225 29.78 -5.90 -21.29
N THR A 226 29.39 -5.75 -20.02
CA THR A 226 30.28 -5.39 -18.90
C THR A 226 30.13 -6.43 -17.78
N TRP A 227 31.24 -6.77 -17.12
CA TRP A 227 31.29 -7.84 -16.11
C TRP A 227 31.55 -7.30 -14.71
N PHE A 228 30.89 -7.90 -13.72
CA PHE A 228 30.94 -7.51 -12.32
C PHE A 228 31.06 -8.75 -11.41
N ARG A 229 31.75 -8.60 -10.26
CA ARG A 229 31.92 -9.64 -9.23
C ARG A 229 31.88 -9.03 -7.83
N HIS A 230 31.26 -9.73 -6.89
CA HIS A 230 31.28 -9.40 -5.46
C HIS A 230 31.43 -10.68 -4.63
N SER A 231 32.25 -10.60 -3.57
CA SER A 231 32.53 -11.72 -2.66
C SER A 231 31.99 -11.40 -1.28
N PHE A 232 31.17 -12.29 -0.72
CA PHE A 232 30.49 -12.11 0.56
C PHE A 232 30.61 -13.35 1.45
N GLU A 233 30.40 -13.21 2.75
CA GLU A 233 30.57 -14.29 3.74
C GLU A 233 29.21 -14.73 4.30
N VAL A 234 28.92 -16.03 4.26
CA VAL A 234 27.75 -16.62 4.92
C VAL A 234 28.19 -17.43 6.14
N ALA A 235 27.84 -16.97 7.34
CA ALA A 235 28.28 -17.62 8.59
C ALA A 235 27.71 -19.04 8.76
N ASN A 236 26.44 -19.24 8.41
CA ASN A 236 25.77 -20.54 8.43
C ASN A 236 24.55 -20.57 7.51
N VAL A 237 24.64 -21.24 6.37
CA VAL A 237 23.54 -21.39 5.38
C VAL A 237 22.31 -22.09 6.00
N ALA A 238 22.51 -22.98 6.97
CA ALA A 238 21.45 -23.80 7.56
C ALA A 238 20.50 -23.05 8.53
N VAL A 239 20.66 -21.73 8.68
CA VAL A 239 19.73 -20.85 9.42
C VAL A 239 19.30 -19.63 8.60
N LEU A 240 19.54 -19.65 7.28
CA LEU A 240 18.97 -18.64 6.38
C LEU A 240 17.57 -19.07 5.94
N ASP A 241 16.61 -18.16 6.10
CA ASP A 241 15.33 -18.16 5.38
C ASP A 241 15.56 -18.10 3.85
N PRO A 242 14.51 -18.24 3.01
CA PRO A 242 14.68 -18.18 1.56
C PRO A 242 15.37 -16.90 1.11
N VAL A 243 16.49 -17.02 0.40
CA VAL A 243 17.24 -15.88 -0.13
C VAL A 243 16.63 -15.42 -1.44
N TYR A 244 16.52 -14.10 -1.60
CA TYR A 244 16.11 -13.45 -2.83
C TYR A 244 17.24 -12.56 -3.36
N LEU A 245 17.32 -12.54 -4.69
CA LEU A 245 18.15 -11.65 -5.48
C LEU A 245 17.28 -10.47 -5.94
N GLN A 246 17.72 -9.25 -5.64
CA GLN A 246 17.19 -8.02 -6.23
C GLN A 246 18.20 -7.47 -7.23
N LEU A 247 17.78 -7.38 -8.49
CA LEU A 247 18.63 -7.01 -9.62
C LEU A 247 18.10 -5.75 -10.32
N ARG A 248 18.88 -4.68 -10.30
CA ARG A 248 18.70 -3.46 -11.11
C ARG A 248 19.76 -3.49 -12.20
N ALA A 249 19.37 -3.74 -13.45
CA ALA A 249 20.29 -3.86 -14.58
C ALA A 249 19.69 -3.33 -15.88
N ASP A 250 20.52 -2.70 -16.71
CA ASP A 250 20.12 -2.06 -17.96
C ASP A 250 21.08 -2.43 -19.12
N ASP A 251 20.63 -2.96 -20.25
CA ASP A 251 19.23 -3.27 -20.61
C ASP A 251 18.81 -4.68 -20.14
N GLY A 252 19.75 -5.62 -20.01
CA GLY A 252 19.51 -7.01 -19.60
C GLY A 252 20.74 -7.63 -18.94
N ALA A 253 20.59 -8.74 -18.22
CA ALA A 253 21.70 -9.32 -17.46
C ALA A 253 21.55 -10.82 -17.18
N VAL A 254 22.68 -11.45 -16.85
CA VAL A 254 22.72 -12.81 -16.28
C VAL A 254 23.53 -12.79 -14.98
N VAL A 255 22.97 -13.39 -13.93
CA VAL A 255 23.56 -13.46 -12.59
C VAL A 255 23.93 -14.89 -12.25
N TYR A 256 25.16 -15.06 -11.76
CA TYR A 256 25.75 -16.31 -11.35
C TYR A 256 26.07 -16.28 -9.85
N LEU A 257 25.70 -17.32 -9.12
CA LEU A 257 26.11 -17.56 -7.74
C LEU A 257 27.03 -18.78 -7.71
N ASN A 258 28.24 -18.61 -7.19
CA ASN A 258 29.28 -19.65 -7.13
C ASN A 258 29.49 -20.40 -8.47
N GLY A 259 29.37 -19.68 -9.59
CA GLY A 259 29.52 -20.22 -10.93
C GLY A 259 28.28 -20.89 -11.54
N VAL A 260 27.13 -20.89 -10.85
CA VAL A 260 25.84 -21.42 -11.33
C VAL A 260 24.92 -20.25 -11.68
N GLU A 261 24.27 -20.30 -12.85
CA GLU A 261 23.29 -19.29 -13.28
C GLU A 261 22.04 -19.36 -12.39
N ILE A 262 21.68 -18.24 -11.74
CA ILE A 262 20.52 -18.12 -10.83
C ILE A 262 19.43 -17.18 -11.34
N ALA A 263 19.78 -16.20 -12.19
CA ALA A 263 18.81 -15.33 -12.83
C ALA A 263 19.27 -14.87 -14.21
N ARG A 264 18.29 -14.64 -15.09
CA ARG A 264 18.45 -14.15 -16.46
C ARG A 264 17.32 -13.17 -16.73
N PHE A 265 17.66 -11.98 -17.20
CA PHE A 265 16.72 -10.89 -17.45
C PHE A 265 16.96 -10.26 -18.82
N ASN A 266 15.87 -10.05 -19.58
CA ASN A 266 15.85 -9.41 -20.90
C ASN A 266 16.90 -10.00 -21.88
N LEU A 267 17.17 -11.31 -21.80
CA LEU A 267 18.15 -12.01 -22.61
C LEU A 267 17.61 -13.38 -23.04
N SER A 268 17.87 -13.75 -24.30
CA SER A 268 17.42 -15.02 -24.88
C SER A 268 17.91 -16.24 -24.11
N ASP A 269 17.08 -17.29 -24.07
CA ASP A 269 17.43 -18.61 -23.54
C ASP A 269 18.68 -19.22 -24.19
N GLY A 270 19.38 -20.04 -23.41
CA GLY A 270 20.50 -20.85 -23.88
C GLY A 270 21.83 -20.08 -23.96
N GLN A 271 22.72 -20.53 -24.84
CA GLN A 271 24.10 -20.04 -24.85
C GLN A 271 24.21 -18.63 -25.44
N ILE A 272 24.57 -17.67 -24.58
CA ILE A 272 24.90 -16.29 -24.94
C ILE A 272 26.42 -16.08 -25.14
N SER A 273 26.80 -14.85 -25.46
CA SER A 273 28.19 -14.40 -25.61
C SER A 273 28.30 -12.90 -25.33
N SER A 274 29.52 -12.37 -25.21
CA SER A 274 29.80 -10.93 -25.03
C SER A 274 29.35 -9.98 -26.15
N ASN A 275 28.58 -10.49 -27.12
CA ASN A 275 27.97 -9.74 -28.23
C ASN A 275 26.47 -10.04 -28.36
N SER A 276 25.89 -10.83 -27.44
CA SER A 276 24.43 -10.97 -27.30
C SER A 276 23.85 -9.66 -26.82
N LEU A 277 22.84 -9.14 -27.51
CA LEU A 277 22.09 -7.95 -27.10
C LEU A 277 20.92 -8.36 -26.19
N ALA A 278 20.46 -7.43 -25.36
CA ALA A 278 19.16 -7.56 -24.69
C ALA A 278 18.00 -7.65 -25.72
N GLN A 279 16.87 -8.24 -25.33
CA GLN A 279 15.75 -8.52 -26.25
C GLN A 279 14.94 -7.28 -26.60
N SER A 280 14.75 -6.39 -25.64
CA SER A 280 14.26 -5.01 -25.80
C SER A 280 15.28 -4.04 -25.20
N ALA A 281 15.22 -2.77 -25.60
CA ALA A 281 15.81 -1.71 -24.80
C ALA A 281 14.85 -1.35 -23.66
N LEU A 282 15.37 -0.90 -22.51
CA LEU A 282 14.55 -0.39 -21.42
C LEU A 282 14.29 1.12 -21.58
N SER A 283 13.37 1.67 -20.78
CA SER A 283 13.17 3.12 -20.66
C SER A 283 12.38 3.49 -19.40
N GLY A 284 12.80 4.54 -18.68
CA GLY A 284 12.01 5.08 -17.57
C GLY A 284 12.10 4.22 -16.29
N LEU A 285 10.96 3.87 -15.68
CA LEU A 285 10.98 3.16 -14.40
C LEU A 285 11.61 1.76 -14.50
N ASP A 286 11.48 1.12 -15.66
CA ASP A 286 12.09 -0.18 -15.94
C ASP A 286 13.62 -0.18 -15.79
N GLU A 287 14.30 0.96 -16.02
CA GLU A 287 15.76 1.11 -15.87
C GLU A 287 16.20 1.12 -14.39
N VAL A 288 15.29 1.45 -13.48
CA VAL A 288 15.58 1.76 -12.06
C VAL A 288 14.88 0.84 -11.06
N GLU A 289 13.96 -0.03 -11.51
CA GLU A 289 13.31 -1.03 -10.65
C GLU A 289 14.23 -2.24 -10.35
N PHE A 290 14.21 -2.69 -9.08
CA PHE A 290 14.86 -3.93 -8.64
C PHE A 290 13.95 -5.13 -8.88
N ARG A 291 14.38 -6.03 -9.77
CA ARG A 291 13.64 -7.26 -10.12
C ARG A 291 14.00 -8.39 -9.17
N LYS A 292 12.98 -9.08 -8.65
CA LYS A 292 13.10 -10.06 -7.57
C LYS A 292 13.15 -11.49 -8.13
N PHE A 293 14.18 -12.25 -7.76
CA PHE A 293 14.38 -13.64 -8.17
C PHE A 293 14.64 -14.53 -6.95
N PRO A 294 14.00 -15.71 -6.81
CA PRO A 294 14.30 -16.64 -5.74
C PRO A 294 15.67 -17.31 -5.95
N VAL A 295 16.44 -17.49 -4.89
CA VAL A 295 17.74 -18.18 -4.90
C VAL A 295 17.60 -19.53 -4.19
N ASP A 296 18.12 -20.61 -4.79
CA ASP A 296 18.24 -21.88 -4.09
C ASP A 296 19.37 -21.79 -3.06
N ASN A 297 19.03 -21.75 -1.77
CA ASN A 297 19.99 -21.71 -0.66
C ASN A 297 21.00 -22.87 -0.71
N GLN A 298 20.75 -23.97 -1.43
CA GLN A 298 21.73 -25.06 -1.64
C GLN A 298 22.94 -24.65 -2.51
N LEU A 299 22.87 -23.52 -3.22
CA LEU A 299 23.99 -22.96 -3.98
C LEU A 299 24.94 -22.14 -3.11
N LEU A 300 24.54 -21.78 -1.88
CA LEU A 300 25.38 -21.10 -0.91
C LEU A 300 26.25 -22.09 -0.12
N VAL A 301 27.42 -21.62 0.30
CA VAL A 301 28.34 -22.37 1.18
C VAL A 301 28.64 -21.58 2.46
N ASN A 302 28.99 -22.27 3.55
CA ASN A 302 29.49 -21.59 4.76
C ASN A 302 30.88 -21.00 4.49
N GLY A 303 31.05 -19.70 4.74
CA GLY A 303 32.24 -18.91 4.39
C GLY A 303 32.04 -18.09 3.11
N THR A 304 33.12 -17.91 2.34
CA THR A 304 33.13 -17.06 1.14
C THR A 304 32.26 -17.63 0.02
N ASN A 305 31.36 -16.78 -0.48
CA ASN A 305 30.55 -16.97 -1.68
C ASN A 305 30.88 -15.87 -2.69
N VAL A 306 30.66 -16.13 -3.98
CA VAL A 306 30.85 -15.13 -5.05
C VAL A 306 29.57 -15.03 -5.87
N VAL A 307 29.06 -13.80 -5.99
CA VAL A 307 28.05 -13.43 -6.99
C VAL A 307 28.74 -12.69 -8.13
N ALA A 308 28.40 -13.04 -9.36
CA ALA A 308 29.02 -12.52 -10.58
C ALA A 308 27.93 -12.20 -11.62
N VAL A 309 28.06 -11.08 -12.32
CA VAL A 309 27.04 -10.57 -13.25
C VAL A 309 27.67 -10.19 -14.57
N GLU A 310 27.01 -10.53 -15.67
CA GLU A 310 27.24 -9.87 -16.96
C GLU A 310 26.01 -9.06 -17.38
N VAL A 311 26.19 -7.75 -17.58
CA VAL A 311 25.15 -6.81 -18.03
C VAL A 311 25.35 -6.54 -19.50
N HIS A 312 24.25 -6.61 -20.27
CA HIS A 312 24.19 -6.58 -21.72
C HIS A 312 23.32 -5.42 -22.20
N GLN A 313 23.83 -4.68 -23.17
CA GLN A 313 23.11 -3.61 -23.86
C GLN A 313 22.15 -4.17 -24.92
N GLY A 314 20.95 -3.62 -25.04
CA GLY A 314 20.01 -3.83 -26.16
C GLY A 314 20.48 -3.11 -27.42
N ASN A 315 21.27 -2.04 -27.27
CA ASN A 315 21.78 -1.23 -28.37
C ASN A 315 23.26 -0.85 -28.15
N PRO A 316 24.20 -1.15 -29.08
CA PRO A 316 25.59 -0.68 -29.01
C PRO A 316 25.78 0.85 -29.01
N ALA A 317 24.71 1.62 -29.19
CA ALA A 317 24.69 3.07 -29.05
C ALA A 317 23.66 3.55 -28.00
N SER A 318 23.35 2.73 -26.98
CA SER A 318 22.52 3.17 -25.84
C SER A 318 23.15 4.37 -25.13
N SER A 319 22.36 5.20 -24.47
CA SER A 319 22.85 6.30 -23.65
C SER A 319 23.49 5.79 -22.35
N ASP A 320 22.96 4.69 -21.80
CA ASP A 320 22.99 4.32 -20.39
C ASP A 320 23.44 2.88 -20.18
N LEU A 321 23.79 2.53 -18.95
CA LEU A 321 23.97 1.17 -18.42
C LEU A 321 23.95 1.27 -16.89
N VAL A 322 23.36 0.28 -16.19
CA VAL A 322 23.50 0.14 -14.73
C VAL A 322 23.73 -1.30 -14.29
N LEU A 323 24.44 -1.46 -13.17
CA LEU A 323 24.25 -2.55 -12.22
C LEU A 323 24.09 -1.98 -10.80
N ASP A 324 23.03 -2.40 -10.11
CA ASP A 324 23.00 -2.54 -8.66
C ASP A 324 22.36 -3.89 -8.31
N LEU A 325 22.80 -4.52 -7.22
CA LEU A 325 22.39 -5.89 -6.88
C LEU A 325 22.47 -6.11 -5.37
N ALA A 326 21.34 -6.56 -4.80
CA ALA A 326 21.26 -7.01 -3.42
C ALA A 326 20.96 -8.52 -3.32
N LEU A 327 21.48 -9.15 -2.28
CA LEU A 327 21.11 -10.50 -1.84
C LEU A 327 20.68 -10.39 -0.37
N SER A 328 19.46 -10.79 -0.05
CA SER A 328 19.00 -10.85 1.34
C SER A 328 18.02 -12.00 1.55
N THR A 329 17.82 -12.41 2.79
CA THR A 329 16.70 -13.30 3.13
C THR A 329 15.36 -12.58 2.98
N LYS A 330 14.26 -13.31 2.72
CA LYS A 330 12.94 -12.85 3.15
C LYS A 330 12.59 -13.57 4.46
N PRO A 331 12.65 -12.89 5.63
CA PRO A 331 12.14 -13.45 6.87
C PRO A 331 10.65 -13.80 6.77
N PRO A 332 10.13 -14.75 7.57
CA PRO A 332 8.70 -14.97 7.68
C PRO A 332 8.03 -13.73 8.27
N ALA A 333 6.91 -13.31 7.67
CA ALA A 333 6.10 -12.19 8.15
C ALA A 333 5.62 -12.42 9.60
N ASN A 334 5.30 -11.33 10.30
CA ASN A 334 4.74 -11.34 11.66
C ASN A 334 3.49 -10.44 11.72
N PRO A 335 2.36 -10.87 11.12
CA PRO A 335 1.17 -10.04 11.01
C PRO A 335 0.63 -9.64 12.39
N THR A 336 0.33 -8.36 12.53
CA THR A 336 -0.13 -7.75 13.79
C THR A 336 -1.42 -6.99 13.52
N ASN A 337 -2.36 -7.01 14.46
CA ASN A 337 -3.55 -6.17 14.40
C ASN A 337 -3.30 -4.91 15.24
N PHE A 338 -2.91 -3.82 14.59
CA PHE A 338 -2.86 -2.50 15.21
C PHE A 338 -4.26 -1.89 15.22
N TYR A 339 -4.69 -1.34 16.36
CA TYR A 339 -5.89 -0.50 16.48
C TYR A 339 -7.21 -1.12 15.98
N GLU A 340 -7.37 -2.44 16.11
CA GLU A 340 -8.50 -3.22 15.54
C GLU A 340 -8.59 -3.23 13.99
N PHE A 341 -7.66 -2.57 13.28
CA PHE A 341 -7.66 -2.45 11.81
C PHE A 341 -7.52 -3.80 11.07
N GLY A 342 -7.19 -4.91 11.72
CA GLY A 342 -7.04 -6.23 11.08
C GLY A 342 -5.59 -6.73 11.03
N GLN A 343 -5.39 -8.04 10.85
CA GLN A 343 -4.05 -8.66 10.97
C GLN A 343 -3.21 -8.49 9.69
N GLU A 344 -2.18 -7.64 9.75
CA GLU A 344 -1.35 -7.33 8.59
C GLU A 344 0.15 -7.26 8.90
N GLU A 345 0.99 -7.54 7.90
CA GLU A 345 2.43 -7.24 7.93
C GLU A 345 2.81 -5.97 7.17
N ASP A 346 2.02 -5.53 6.17
CA ASP A 346 2.32 -4.37 5.32
C ASP A 346 1.69 -3.08 5.89
N TRP A 347 2.52 -2.19 6.44
CA TRP A 347 2.10 -0.93 7.07
C TRP A 347 2.77 0.30 6.46
N VAL A 348 2.15 1.45 6.66
CA VAL A 348 2.55 2.74 6.12
C VAL A 348 2.77 3.74 7.24
N LEU A 349 3.93 4.40 7.26
CA LEU A 349 4.21 5.56 8.10
C LEU A 349 4.17 6.82 7.23
N ASN A 350 3.02 7.50 7.17
CA ASN A 350 2.87 8.74 6.40
C ASN A 350 3.30 9.97 7.22
N GLY A 351 4.37 10.62 6.80
CA GLY A 351 4.92 11.82 7.45
C GLY A 351 4.19 13.13 7.12
N MET A 352 3.25 13.13 6.18
CA MET A 352 2.34 14.26 5.86
C MET A 352 3.06 15.61 5.60
N TYR A 353 4.29 15.60 5.09
CA TYR A 353 5.17 16.79 5.05
C TYR A 353 4.61 17.98 4.26
N PHE A 354 3.90 17.73 3.14
CA PHE A 354 3.22 18.77 2.37
C PHE A 354 1.87 19.21 2.97
N ASP A 355 1.21 18.32 3.71
CA ASP A 355 -0.06 18.62 4.35
C ASP A 355 0.16 19.44 5.61
N LEU A 356 0.19 20.77 5.44
CA LEU A 356 0.33 21.74 6.51
C LEU A 356 -0.75 21.64 7.61
N SER A 357 -1.85 20.90 7.41
CA SER A 357 -2.83 20.65 8.49
C SER A 357 -2.55 19.38 9.28
N LEU A 358 -1.73 18.45 8.75
CA LEU A 358 -1.44 17.10 9.27
C LEU A 358 -2.67 16.17 9.36
N TYR A 359 -3.70 16.37 8.53
CA TYR A 359 -4.92 15.56 8.64
C TYR A 359 -5.76 15.36 7.37
N ARG A 360 -5.44 15.97 6.22
CA ARG A 360 -6.31 15.90 5.01
C ARG A 360 -6.60 14.47 4.55
N ASN A 361 -5.57 13.62 4.48
CA ASN A 361 -5.72 12.22 4.09
C ASN A 361 -6.59 11.45 5.09
N LYS A 362 -6.25 11.47 6.39
CA LYS A 362 -7.03 10.76 7.43
C LYS A 362 -8.47 11.28 7.53
N LEU A 363 -8.67 12.60 7.59
CA LEU A 363 -10.00 13.23 7.59
C LEU A 363 -10.87 12.74 6.44
N MET A 364 -10.28 12.54 5.26
CA MET A 364 -10.99 12.05 4.07
C MET A 364 -11.27 10.55 4.17
N TYR A 365 -10.30 9.70 4.52
CA TYR A 365 -10.51 8.25 4.69
C TYR A 365 -11.60 7.98 5.76
N ASP A 366 -11.47 8.59 6.94
CA ASP A 366 -12.44 8.57 8.05
C ASP A 366 -13.83 9.15 7.68
N THR A 367 -13.93 9.87 6.55
CA THR A 367 -15.18 10.43 6.03
C THR A 367 -15.79 9.53 4.95
N PHE A 368 -14.99 8.98 4.04
CA PHE A 368 -15.45 8.06 2.99
C PHE A 368 -15.93 6.72 3.54
N ALA A 369 -15.17 6.11 4.46
CA ALA A 369 -15.60 4.91 5.17
C ALA A 369 -16.90 5.17 5.97
N ALA A 370 -17.09 6.39 6.47
CA ALA A 370 -18.31 6.78 7.17
C ALA A 370 -19.53 7.02 6.25
N PHE A 371 -19.37 7.12 4.92
CA PHE A 371 -20.51 7.21 3.99
C PHE A 371 -21.30 5.88 3.97
N ASP A 372 -20.60 4.75 3.98
CA ASP A 372 -21.18 3.42 4.15
C ASP A 372 -20.16 2.46 4.79
N PRO A 373 -20.20 2.29 6.13
CA PRO A 373 -19.26 1.41 6.85
C PRO A 373 -19.40 -0.10 6.56
N GLU A 374 -20.35 -0.52 5.73
CA GLU A 374 -20.48 -1.92 5.27
C GLU A 374 -20.03 -2.11 3.80
N ALA A 375 -19.76 -1.02 3.06
CA ALA A 375 -19.43 -1.08 1.63
C ALA A 375 -18.20 -0.27 1.18
N ASN A 376 -17.84 0.82 1.87
CA ASN A 376 -16.77 1.73 1.45
C ASN A 376 -15.46 1.48 2.19
N TYR A 377 -14.55 0.70 1.59
CA TYR A 377 -13.17 0.61 2.07
C TYR A 377 -12.40 1.92 1.83
N ALA A 378 -11.71 2.40 2.86
CA ALA A 378 -10.70 3.45 2.81
C ALA A 378 -9.61 3.10 3.83
N SER A 379 -8.37 3.57 3.58
CA SER A 379 -7.22 3.23 4.41
C SER A 379 -7.39 3.71 5.86
N GLU A 380 -7.57 2.77 6.78
CA GLU A 380 -7.57 3.06 8.22
C GLU A 380 -6.17 3.48 8.69
N SER A 381 -6.12 4.33 9.72
CA SER A 381 -4.87 4.84 10.27
C SER A 381 -5.05 5.52 11.62
N HIS A 382 -4.00 5.51 12.44
CA HIS A 382 -3.92 6.21 13.72
C HIS A 382 -2.71 7.15 13.78
N TYR A 383 -2.74 8.17 14.64
CA TYR A 383 -1.61 9.07 14.84
C TYR A 383 -0.58 8.50 15.81
N CYS A 384 0.68 8.68 15.44
CA CYS A 384 1.83 8.35 16.28
C CYS A 384 2.90 9.44 16.18
N GLU A 385 3.76 9.56 17.19
CA GLU A 385 5.09 10.17 17.00
C GLU A 385 6.14 9.12 16.64
N LEU A 386 7.03 9.46 15.71
CA LEU A 386 8.10 8.58 15.24
C LEU A 386 9.47 9.08 15.70
N THR A 387 10.27 8.18 16.25
CA THR A 387 11.70 8.36 16.53
C THR A 387 12.50 7.42 15.63
N LEU A 388 13.41 7.96 14.82
CA LEU A 388 14.28 7.19 13.93
C LEU A 388 15.72 7.25 14.43
N ASN A 389 16.31 6.10 14.78
CA ASN A 389 17.68 5.98 15.30
C ASN A 389 17.97 6.85 16.54
N GLY A 390 16.93 7.14 17.35
CA GLY A 390 17.00 8.02 18.51
C GLY A 390 16.73 9.51 18.23
N ASP A 391 16.56 9.91 16.98
CA ASP A 391 16.11 11.26 16.59
C ASP A 391 14.58 11.28 16.39
N TRP A 392 13.86 12.06 17.21
CA TRP A 392 12.42 12.30 17.04
C TRP A 392 12.13 13.03 15.73
N VAL A 393 11.44 12.39 14.77
CA VAL A 393 11.19 12.89 13.41
C VAL A 393 9.77 13.42 13.18
N GLY A 394 8.91 13.45 14.19
CA GLY A 394 7.64 14.19 14.16
C GLY A 394 6.38 13.31 14.25
N ILE A 395 5.22 13.94 14.00
CA ILE A 395 3.93 13.24 13.91
C ILE A 395 3.84 12.51 12.58
N TYR A 396 3.42 11.25 12.61
CA TYR A 396 3.11 10.40 11.47
C TYR A 396 1.70 9.82 11.65
N THR A 397 1.09 9.31 10.59
CA THR A 397 0.07 8.26 10.75
C THR A 397 0.68 6.89 10.50
N LEU A 398 0.41 5.95 11.42
CA LEU A 398 0.54 4.52 11.17
C LEU A 398 -0.78 4.08 10.52
N GLY A 399 -0.71 3.61 9.28
CA GLY A 399 -1.89 3.29 8.49
C GLY A 399 -1.70 2.09 7.58
N GLU A 400 -2.82 1.60 7.08
CA GLU A 400 -2.88 0.46 6.17
C GLU A 400 -2.20 0.73 4.84
N LYS A 401 -1.73 -0.35 4.20
CA LYS A 401 -1.40 -0.35 2.78
C LYS A 401 -2.64 -0.78 1.99
N ILE A 402 -3.07 0.02 1.01
CA ILE A 402 -4.17 -0.36 0.11
C ILE A 402 -3.71 -1.55 -0.76
N LYS A 403 -4.22 -2.74 -0.45
CA LYS A 403 -4.01 -3.99 -1.20
C LYS A 403 -5.20 -4.93 -1.02
N ARG A 404 -5.16 -6.08 -1.70
CA ARG A 404 -6.07 -7.19 -1.46
C ARG A 404 -5.69 -7.86 -0.13
N ASP A 405 -6.59 -7.80 0.83
CA ASP A 405 -6.62 -8.68 2.00
C ASP A 405 -8.08 -8.81 2.49
N ASP A 406 -8.36 -9.85 3.27
CA ASP A 406 -9.70 -10.16 3.80
C ASP A 406 -10.19 -9.09 4.82
N ASP A 407 -9.29 -8.37 5.50
CA ASP A 407 -9.61 -7.18 6.33
C ASP A 407 -9.43 -5.84 5.53
N ARG A 408 -9.11 -5.86 4.23
CA ARG A 408 -8.83 -4.67 3.39
C ARG A 408 -9.80 -4.57 2.21
N ILE A 409 -9.29 -4.58 0.98
CA ILE A 409 -10.08 -4.82 -0.22
C ILE A 409 -10.35 -6.34 -0.30
N ASP A 410 -11.40 -6.80 0.38
CA ASP A 410 -11.88 -8.18 0.29
C ASP A 410 -12.38 -8.46 -1.13
N ILE A 411 -11.53 -9.16 -1.88
CA ILE A 411 -11.90 -9.89 -3.08
C ILE A 411 -11.26 -11.28 -3.04
N PRO A 412 -11.90 -12.31 -3.61
CA PRO A 412 -11.28 -13.62 -3.81
C PRO A 412 -9.94 -13.48 -4.55
N ALA A 413 -8.96 -14.32 -4.23
CA ALA A 413 -7.72 -14.39 -5.00
C ALA A 413 -8.02 -14.76 -6.47
N ASP A 414 -7.24 -14.24 -7.43
CA ASP A 414 -7.42 -14.59 -8.85
C ASP A 414 -7.09 -16.08 -9.07
N ASP A 415 -7.93 -16.76 -9.86
CA ASP A 415 -7.77 -18.18 -10.18
C ASP A 415 -6.91 -18.44 -11.43
N GLY A 416 -6.24 -17.39 -11.93
CA GLY A 416 -5.46 -17.40 -13.17
C GLY A 416 -6.29 -17.11 -14.42
N LEU A 417 -7.52 -16.60 -14.26
CA LEU A 417 -8.44 -16.25 -15.35
C LEU A 417 -8.77 -14.74 -15.43
N GLY A 418 -8.16 -13.88 -14.61
CA GLY A 418 -8.39 -12.43 -14.63
C GLY A 418 -9.75 -12.01 -14.04
N GLY A 419 -10.30 -12.84 -13.15
CA GLY A 419 -11.57 -12.61 -12.48
C GLY A 419 -11.49 -11.54 -11.39
N SER A 420 -10.36 -11.48 -10.68
CA SER A 420 -10.10 -10.55 -9.57
C SER A 420 -8.96 -9.60 -9.92
N PHE A 421 -9.15 -8.29 -9.70
CA PHE A 421 -8.05 -7.33 -9.83
C PHE A 421 -8.19 -6.09 -8.94
N ILE A 422 -7.06 -5.40 -8.71
CA ILE A 422 -6.95 -4.05 -8.20
C ILE A 422 -6.01 -3.27 -9.13
N PHE A 423 -6.45 -2.10 -9.59
CA PHE A 423 -5.60 -1.10 -10.26
C PHE A 423 -5.50 0.16 -9.41
N LYS A 424 -4.44 0.94 -9.63
CA LYS A 424 -4.38 2.36 -9.25
C LYS A 424 -4.22 3.25 -10.48
N SER A 425 -4.70 4.49 -10.39
CA SER A 425 -4.28 5.58 -11.27
C SER A 425 -3.33 6.50 -10.52
N ASP A 426 -2.16 6.73 -11.11
CA ASP A 426 -1.02 7.44 -10.51
C ASP A 426 -0.21 8.10 -11.64
N VAL A 427 0.70 9.00 -11.31
CA VAL A 427 1.64 9.64 -12.25
C VAL A 427 2.68 8.66 -12.83
N THR A 428 2.61 7.37 -12.47
CA THR A 428 3.44 6.26 -12.96
C THR A 428 2.60 5.31 -13.83
N GLN A 429 2.51 5.61 -15.14
CA GLN A 429 1.69 4.86 -16.09
C GLN A 429 2.56 3.90 -16.92
N THR A 430 2.28 2.59 -16.86
CA THR A 430 3.06 1.57 -17.61
C THR A 430 2.23 0.46 -18.27
N TRP A 431 1.04 0.09 -17.76
CA TRP A 431 0.38 -1.16 -18.21
C TRP A 431 -0.95 -1.02 -18.97
N VAL A 432 -1.85 -0.10 -18.62
CA VAL A 432 -3.09 0.12 -19.41
C VAL A 432 -3.37 1.61 -19.59
N THR A 433 -3.31 2.09 -20.84
CA THR A 433 -3.82 3.42 -21.22
C THR A 433 -4.95 3.25 -22.23
N THR A 434 -6.18 3.56 -21.81
CA THR A 434 -7.38 3.45 -22.65
C THR A 434 -8.16 4.77 -22.58
N HIS A 435 -7.76 5.70 -23.44
CA HIS A 435 -8.06 7.14 -23.36
C HIS A 435 -7.36 7.83 -22.17
N ASP A 436 -8.04 8.74 -21.47
CA ASP A 436 -7.40 9.84 -20.73
C ASP A 436 -6.97 9.48 -19.29
N ILE A 437 -7.14 8.22 -18.86
CA ILE A 437 -6.65 7.67 -17.58
C ILE A 437 -5.62 6.58 -17.88
N GLY A 438 -4.49 6.59 -17.19
CA GLY A 438 -3.50 5.52 -17.22
C GLY A 438 -3.52 4.72 -15.92
N TRP A 439 -3.56 3.39 -16.04
CA TRP A 439 -3.68 2.47 -14.92
C TRP A 439 -2.42 1.63 -14.72
N GLN A 440 -2.07 1.40 -13.46
CA GLN A 440 -1.06 0.43 -13.00
C GLN A 440 -1.76 -0.69 -12.24
N LEU A 441 -1.49 -1.95 -12.60
CA LEU A 441 -2.01 -3.11 -11.88
C LEU A 441 -1.32 -3.22 -10.51
N VAL A 442 -2.10 -3.40 -9.45
CA VAL A 442 -1.64 -3.59 -8.06
C VAL A 442 -1.87 -5.03 -7.62
N TYR A 443 -2.98 -5.65 -8.05
CA TYR A 443 -3.28 -7.05 -7.83
C TYR A 443 -3.99 -7.66 -9.08
N PRO A 444 -3.64 -8.88 -9.52
CA PRO A 444 -2.46 -9.67 -9.15
C PRO A 444 -1.17 -8.91 -9.46
N LYS A 445 -0.04 -9.36 -8.92
CA LYS A 445 1.25 -8.79 -9.34
C LYS A 445 1.57 -9.22 -10.76
N LEU A 446 2.24 -8.35 -11.51
CA LEU A 446 2.70 -8.63 -12.87
C LEU A 446 3.64 -9.84 -12.95
N GLU A 447 4.46 -10.07 -11.92
CA GLU A 447 5.35 -11.23 -11.79
C GLU A 447 4.62 -12.57 -11.56
N ASP A 448 3.37 -12.53 -11.11
CA ASP A 448 2.54 -13.71 -10.80
C ASP A 448 1.48 -14.03 -11.88
N LEU A 449 1.33 -13.20 -12.92
CA LEU A 449 0.30 -13.37 -13.95
C LEU A 449 0.57 -14.54 -14.91
N SER A 450 -0.48 -15.28 -15.26
CA SER A 450 -0.53 -16.08 -16.48
C SER A 450 -0.79 -15.17 -17.70
N PRO A 451 -0.28 -15.50 -18.91
CA PRO A 451 -0.65 -14.78 -20.13
C PRO A 451 -2.16 -14.78 -20.40
N GLU A 452 -2.88 -15.80 -19.93
CA GLU A 452 -4.33 -15.88 -19.97
C GLU A 452 -5.03 -14.89 -19.02
N SER A 453 -4.55 -14.73 -17.78
CA SER A 453 -5.08 -13.75 -16.80
C SER A 453 -4.75 -12.32 -17.24
N GLU A 454 -3.50 -12.08 -17.68
CA GLU A 454 -3.05 -10.81 -18.26
C GLU A 454 -3.96 -10.36 -19.41
N ALA A 455 -4.20 -11.23 -20.39
CA ALA A 455 -5.07 -10.92 -21.52
C ALA A 455 -6.53 -10.67 -21.11
N ALA A 456 -7.08 -11.45 -20.17
CA ALA A 456 -8.45 -11.27 -19.69
C ALA A 456 -8.65 -9.94 -18.93
N ILE A 457 -7.67 -9.54 -18.11
CA ILE A 457 -7.67 -8.25 -17.40
C ILE A 457 -7.56 -7.10 -18.42
N MET A 458 -6.66 -7.21 -19.40
CA MET A 458 -6.52 -6.20 -20.45
C MET A 458 -7.79 -6.05 -21.30
N ASP A 459 -8.39 -7.15 -21.76
CA ASP A 459 -9.64 -7.13 -22.53
C ASP A 459 -10.79 -6.50 -21.72
N TYR A 460 -10.93 -6.81 -20.43
CA TYR A 460 -11.94 -6.18 -19.57
C TYR A 460 -11.75 -4.67 -19.44
N MET A 461 -10.51 -4.19 -19.26
CA MET A 461 -10.21 -2.76 -19.15
C MET A 461 -10.34 -2.02 -20.50
N ASN A 462 -10.07 -2.69 -21.62
CA ASN A 462 -10.37 -2.19 -22.96
C ASN A 462 -11.88 -2.04 -23.16
N ASP A 463 -12.67 -3.04 -22.79
CA ASP A 463 -14.14 -3.03 -22.93
C ASP A 463 -14.81 -2.01 -22.00
N PHE A 464 -14.35 -1.86 -20.76
CA PHE A 464 -14.78 -0.80 -19.84
C PHE A 464 -14.57 0.60 -20.43
N SER A 465 -13.39 0.86 -21.02
CA SER A 465 -13.11 2.14 -21.68
C SER A 465 -13.93 2.31 -22.96
N ALA A 466 -14.10 1.26 -23.77
CA ALA A 466 -14.96 1.29 -24.96
C ALA A 466 -16.44 1.51 -24.61
N ALA A 467 -16.90 1.05 -23.44
CA ALA A 467 -18.23 1.32 -22.92
C ALA A 467 -18.39 2.76 -22.40
N THR A 468 -17.32 3.33 -21.82
CA THR A 468 -17.29 4.70 -21.27
C THR A 468 -17.19 5.77 -22.36
N TYR A 469 -16.31 5.61 -23.34
CA TYR A 469 -16.04 6.61 -24.39
C TYR A 469 -16.74 6.32 -25.74
N GLY A 470 -17.39 5.16 -25.87
CA GLY A 470 -18.04 4.70 -27.10
C GLY A 470 -19.57 4.82 -27.09
N ASN A 471 -20.25 3.84 -27.68
CA ASN A 471 -21.72 3.73 -27.68
C ASN A 471 -22.20 2.57 -26.76
N GLY A 472 -21.48 2.33 -25.67
CA GLY A 472 -21.81 1.28 -24.69
C GLY A 472 -22.57 1.84 -23.48
N SER A 473 -22.54 1.08 -22.39
CA SER A 473 -23.09 1.43 -21.08
C SER A 473 -21.99 1.23 -20.03
N VAL A 474 -21.49 2.32 -19.44
CA VAL A 474 -20.50 2.26 -18.34
C VAL A 474 -21.04 1.45 -17.16
N TRP A 475 -22.36 1.44 -16.97
CA TRP A 475 -23.07 0.70 -15.93
C TRP A 475 -23.04 -0.82 -16.09
N ASP A 476 -22.58 -1.35 -17.23
CA ASP A 476 -22.33 -2.77 -17.39
C ASP A 476 -21.02 -3.18 -16.67
N TYR A 477 -20.12 -2.22 -16.42
CA TYR A 477 -18.77 -2.41 -15.86
C TYR A 477 -18.59 -1.81 -14.47
N VAL A 478 -19.26 -0.71 -14.15
CA VAL A 478 -19.07 0.08 -12.92
C VAL A 478 -20.25 -0.08 -11.95
N ASP A 479 -19.96 -0.17 -10.65
CA ASP A 479 -20.99 -0.02 -9.63
C ASP A 479 -21.40 1.46 -9.44
N MET A 480 -22.72 1.70 -9.47
CA MET A 480 -23.30 3.03 -9.42
C MET A 480 -23.14 3.68 -8.03
N ALA A 481 -23.32 2.92 -6.95
CA ALA A 481 -23.28 3.47 -5.59
C ALA A 481 -21.84 3.85 -5.22
N SER A 482 -20.88 2.97 -5.50
CA SER A 482 -19.46 3.24 -5.28
C SER A 482 -18.96 4.44 -6.09
N LEU A 483 -19.33 4.56 -7.38
CA LEU A 483 -18.93 5.72 -8.17
C LEU A 483 -19.61 7.03 -7.68
N VAL A 484 -20.85 6.97 -7.23
CA VAL A 484 -21.53 8.14 -6.62
C VAL A 484 -20.79 8.60 -5.36
N ASP A 485 -20.48 7.69 -4.43
CA ASP A 485 -19.77 8.04 -3.19
C ASP A 485 -18.33 8.53 -3.47
N PHE A 486 -17.63 7.91 -4.42
CA PHE A 486 -16.31 8.36 -4.89
C PHE A 486 -16.38 9.78 -5.49
N VAL A 487 -17.37 10.07 -6.33
CA VAL A 487 -17.55 11.42 -6.90
C VAL A 487 -17.90 12.42 -5.81
N LEU A 488 -18.72 12.06 -4.82
CA LEU A 488 -19.07 12.94 -3.71
C LEU A 488 -17.89 13.24 -2.78
N ILE A 489 -17.01 12.28 -2.46
CA ILE A 489 -15.81 12.57 -1.65
C ILE A 489 -14.80 13.41 -2.45
N GLN A 490 -14.55 13.08 -3.72
CA GLN A 490 -13.61 13.81 -4.58
C GLN A 490 -14.06 15.26 -4.85
N GLU A 491 -15.37 15.53 -5.02
CA GLU A 491 -15.90 16.90 -5.07
C GLU A 491 -16.00 17.55 -3.69
N PHE A 492 -16.35 16.84 -2.60
CA PHE A 492 -16.35 17.44 -1.26
C PHE A 492 -14.98 18.01 -0.88
N THR A 493 -13.90 17.25 -1.13
CA THR A 493 -12.53 17.72 -0.92
C THR A 493 -12.00 18.60 -2.06
N ARG A 494 -12.67 18.58 -3.22
CA ARG A 494 -12.24 19.19 -4.49
C ARG A 494 -10.79 18.80 -4.86
N ASN A 495 -10.47 17.51 -4.72
CA ASN A 495 -9.11 16.99 -4.81
C ASN A 495 -8.53 17.20 -6.22
N GLY A 496 -7.40 17.91 -6.34
CA GLY A 496 -7.01 18.56 -7.60
C GLY A 496 -6.84 17.62 -8.79
N ASP A 497 -6.44 16.36 -8.56
CA ASP A 497 -6.11 15.38 -9.59
C ASP A 497 -6.88 14.04 -9.45
N GLY A 498 -7.78 13.91 -8.46
CA GLY A 498 -8.55 12.69 -8.11
C GLY A 498 -9.54 12.15 -9.15
N TYR A 499 -9.43 12.59 -10.40
CA TYR A 499 -10.14 12.04 -11.57
C TYR A 499 -9.19 11.66 -12.73
N SER A 500 -7.89 11.96 -12.62
CA SER A 500 -6.81 11.58 -13.55
C SER A 500 -5.75 10.69 -12.89
N SER A 501 -5.60 10.80 -11.57
CA SER A 501 -4.71 10.07 -10.66
C SER A 501 -5.45 9.89 -9.32
N SER A 502 -4.74 9.57 -8.23
CA SER A 502 -5.27 9.66 -6.87
C SER A 502 -6.55 8.85 -6.64
N MET A 503 -6.54 7.62 -7.17
CA MET A 503 -7.61 6.63 -7.00
C MET A 503 -7.09 5.20 -7.15
N HIS A 504 -7.76 4.26 -6.47
CA HIS A 504 -7.73 2.84 -6.77
C HIS A 504 -9.09 2.40 -7.32
N ILE A 505 -9.10 1.37 -8.15
CA ILE A 505 -10.30 0.63 -8.53
C ILE A 505 -10.07 -0.86 -8.30
N TYR A 506 -11.11 -1.59 -7.91
CA TYR A 506 -11.03 -3.04 -7.74
C TYR A 506 -12.27 -3.74 -8.28
N LYS A 507 -12.16 -5.04 -8.51
CA LYS A 507 -13.27 -5.87 -8.99
C LYS A 507 -13.09 -7.32 -8.55
N ALA A 508 -14.20 -7.93 -8.09
CA ALA A 508 -14.31 -9.36 -7.79
C ALA A 508 -14.76 -10.20 -9.02
N PRO A 509 -14.65 -11.55 -8.99
CA PRO A 509 -15.09 -12.41 -10.09
C PRO A 509 -16.59 -12.30 -10.36
N GLY A 510 -16.96 -11.94 -11.60
CA GLY A 510 -18.35 -11.66 -11.98
C GLY A 510 -18.96 -10.38 -11.40
N GLY A 511 -18.22 -9.64 -10.57
CA GLY A 511 -18.61 -8.33 -10.04
C GLY A 511 -18.33 -7.18 -11.02
N LYS A 512 -18.55 -5.96 -10.52
CA LYS A 512 -18.25 -4.70 -11.20
C LYS A 512 -17.03 -4.01 -10.59
N ILE A 513 -16.57 -2.95 -11.24
CA ILE A 513 -15.60 -2.00 -10.71
C ILE A 513 -16.21 -1.21 -9.54
N THR A 514 -15.52 -1.28 -8.40
CA THR A 514 -15.70 -0.46 -7.20
C THR A 514 -14.51 0.51 -7.09
N PHE A 515 -14.75 1.73 -6.64
CA PHE A 515 -13.77 2.80 -6.49
C PHE A 515 -13.32 2.96 -5.04
N VAL A 516 -12.03 3.24 -4.83
CA VAL A 516 -11.41 3.52 -3.53
C VAL A 516 -10.58 4.81 -3.64
N PRO A 517 -10.78 5.82 -2.78
CA PRO A 517 -10.02 7.06 -2.81
C PRO A 517 -8.54 6.85 -2.40
N TRP A 518 -7.65 7.68 -2.94
CA TRP A 518 -6.22 7.78 -2.58
C TRP A 518 -5.72 9.22 -2.74
N ASP A 519 -4.66 9.63 -2.02
CA ASP A 519 -3.96 10.95 -2.05
C ASP A 519 -4.83 12.22 -2.15
N PHE A 520 -5.03 12.90 -1.03
CA PHE A 520 -5.89 14.09 -0.87
C PHE A 520 -5.18 15.28 -0.20
N ASP A 521 -3.86 15.26 -0.12
CA ASP A 521 -3.04 16.31 0.52
C ASP A 521 -3.16 17.69 -0.20
N ILE A 522 -3.42 17.70 -1.51
CA ILE A 522 -3.76 18.89 -2.30
C ILE A 522 -5.25 19.31 -2.21
N GLY A 523 -6.11 18.49 -1.61
CA GLY A 523 -7.54 18.80 -1.39
C GLY A 523 -7.79 19.83 -0.28
N LEU A 524 -9.04 20.20 -0.04
CA LEU A 524 -9.47 21.04 1.10
C LEU A 524 -8.63 22.33 1.24
N GLY A 525 -8.51 23.11 0.17
CA GLY A 525 -7.68 24.33 0.15
C GLY A 525 -6.16 24.10 0.11
N GLY A 526 -5.67 22.85 0.12
CA GLY A 526 -4.24 22.52 0.17
C GLY A 526 -3.47 23.01 -1.05
N SER A 527 -4.08 22.94 -2.23
CA SER A 527 -3.59 23.55 -3.48
C SER A 527 -4.05 25.00 -3.70
N CYS A 528 -4.54 25.67 -2.64
CA CYS A 528 -5.31 26.93 -2.69
C CYS A 528 -6.43 26.93 -3.75
N ASN A 529 -7.06 25.77 -3.95
CA ASN A 529 -8.20 25.57 -4.82
C ASN A 529 -9.44 26.35 -4.34
N ASN A 530 -10.28 26.79 -5.28
CA ASN A 530 -11.49 27.55 -4.97
C ASN A 530 -12.62 26.61 -4.47
N PRO A 531 -13.18 26.79 -3.26
CA PRO A 531 -14.32 25.98 -2.79
C PRO A 531 -15.58 26.16 -3.65
N GLU A 532 -15.69 27.23 -4.44
CA GLU A 532 -16.85 27.57 -5.26
C GLU A 532 -16.79 27.08 -6.74
N THR A 533 -16.01 26.03 -7.06
CA THR A 533 -16.03 25.38 -8.38
C THR A 533 -16.03 23.86 -8.32
N TRP A 534 -16.67 23.20 -9.29
CA TRP A 534 -16.50 21.76 -9.52
C TRP A 534 -15.06 21.45 -9.92
N ASN A 535 -14.58 20.26 -9.58
CA ASN A 535 -13.23 19.81 -9.91
C ASN A 535 -13.19 19.03 -11.22
N GLY A 536 -13.98 17.97 -11.32
CA GLY A 536 -13.88 17.00 -12.41
C GLY A 536 -14.35 17.56 -13.76
N ARG A 537 -15.38 18.41 -13.72
CA ARG A 537 -16.01 19.06 -14.88
C ARG A 537 -15.02 19.78 -15.80
N GLU A 538 -14.05 20.50 -15.25
CA GLU A 538 -13.23 21.44 -16.04
C GLU A 538 -12.09 20.76 -16.81
N ASN A 539 -11.65 19.56 -16.40
CA ASN A 539 -10.46 18.91 -16.95
C ASN A 539 -10.63 17.42 -17.36
N ASN A 540 -11.66 16.70 -16.89
CA ASN A 540 -11.74 15.24 -17.02
C ASN A 540 -12.84 14.79 -18.00
N HIS A 541 -12.44 14.12 -19.07
CA HIS A 541 -13.33 13.76 -20.18
C HIS A 541 -14.34 12.66 -19.81
N TRP A 542 -13.89 11.58 -19.15
CA TRP A 542 -14.75 10.45 -18.78
C TRP A 542 -15.90 10.85 -17.85
N LEU A 543 -15.60 11.64 -16.80
CA LEU A 543 -16.61 12.05 -15.82
C LEU A 543 -17.66 12.96 -16.43
N ASN A 544 -17.30 13.79 -17.43
CA ASN A 544 -18.27 14.58 -18.19
C ASN A 544 -19.18 13.70 -19.08
N ILE A 545 -18.81 12.46 -19.41
CA ILE A 545 -19.70 11.49 -20.08
C ILE A 545 -20.64 10.85 -19.04
N VAL A 546 -20.12 10.48 -17.86
CA VAL A 546 -20.91 9.88 -16.78
C VAL A 546 -21.95 10.85 -16.20
N ALA A 547 -21.55 12.09 -15.91
CA ALA A 547 -22.43 13.14 -15.36
C ALA A 547 -23.57 13.54 -16.32
N ALA A 548 -23.42 13.25 -17.62
CA ALA A 548 -24.48 13.46 -18.60
C ALA A 548 -25.59 12.40 -18.54
N ASP A 549 -25.45 11.31 -17.78
CA ASP A 549 -26.52 10.33 -17.54
C ASP A 549 -27.49 10.83 -16.46
N PRO A 550 -28.79 11.03 -16.77
CA PRO A 550 -29.78 11.46 -15.78
C PRO A 550 -29.95 10.51 -14.59
N VAL A 551 -29.66 9.20 -14.74
CA VAL A 551 -29.78 8.22 -13.65
C VAL A 551 -28.65 8.40 -12.63
N PHE A 552 -27.43 8.68 -13.10
CA PHE A 552 -26.31 9.02 -12.23
C PHE A 552 -26.58 10.34 -11.49
N GLN A 553 -27.07 11.36 -12.20
CA GLN A 553 -27.36 12.66 -11.58
C GLN A 553 -28.52 12.60 -10.56
N GLU A 554 -29.53 11.76 -10.78
CA GLU A 554 -30.59 11.50 -9.78
C GLU A 554 -30.02 10.80 -8.53
N ALA A 555 -29.15 9.80 -8.71
CA ALA A 555 -28.50 9.11 -7.61
C ALA A 555 -27.54 10.02 -6.80
N LEU A 556 -26.73 10.82 -7.49
CA LEU A 556 -25.77 11.76 -6.89
C LEU A 556 -26.46 12.80 -5.99
N VAL A 557 -27.54 13.42 -6.50
CA VAL A 557 -28.32 14.42 -5.74
C VAL A 557 -29.02 13.78 -4.54
N ALA A 558 -29.56 12.57 -4.67
CA ALA A 558 -30.19 11.85 -3.58
C ALA A 558 -29.20 11.49 -2.46
N ARG A 559 -28.01 10.96 -2.83
CA ARG A 559 -26.96 10.55 -1.89
C ARG A 559 -26.30 11.75 -1.21
N TRP A 560 -26.11 12.88 -1.91
CA TRP A 560 -25.67 14.12 -1.26
C TRP A 560 -26.63 14.56 -0.14
N ALA A 561 -27.93 14.52 -0.38
CA ALA A 561 -28.92 14.92 0.63
C ALA A 561 -28.85 14.03 1.89
N GLU A 562 -28.70 12.71 1.71
CA GLU A 562 -28.52 11.74 2.81
C GLU A 562 -27.25 12.00 3.63
N LEU A 563 -26.10 12.15 2.96
CA LEU A 563 -24.82 12.38 3.62
C LEU A 563 -24.78 13.74 4.35
N ARG A 564 -25.50 14.75 3.84
CA ARG A 564 -25.61 16.08 4.46
C ARG A 564 -26.49 16.13 5.71
N GLU A 565 -27.44 15.21 5.87
CA GLU A 565 -28.15 15.00 7.15
C GLU A 565 -27.29 14.25 8.20
N THR A 566 -26.16 13.66 7.78
CA THR A 566 -25.36 12.75 8.60
C THR A 566 -23.86 13.13 8.61
N VAL A 567 -23.01 12.40 7.89
CA VAL A 567 -21.54 12.41 8.04
C VAL A 567 -20.81 13.55 7.34
N LEU A 568 -21.50 14.21 6.40
CA LEU A 568 -21.11 15.51 5.81
C LEU A 568 -21.90 16.69 6.41
N SER A 569 -22.56 16.51 7.57
CA SER A 569 -23.07 17.66 8.32
C SER A 569 -21.92 18.51 8.87
N GLN A 570 -22.12 19.83 9.00
CA GLN A 570 -21.08 20.74 9.51
C GLN A 570 -20.61 20.29 10.90
N ASP A 571 -21.55 20.01 11.80
CA ASP A 571 -21.29 19.51 13.15
C ASP A 571 -20.49 18.20 13.15
N ALA A 572 -20.70 17.28 12.18
CA ALA A 572 -19.94 16.03 12.08
C ALA A 572 -18.52 16.23 11.56
N ILE A 573 -18.31 17.13 10.58
CA ILE A 573 -16.97 17.47 10.08
C ILE A 573 -16.19 18.26 11.14
N ASP A 574 -16.82 19.23 11.81
CA ASP A 574 -16.20 20.01 12.89
C ASP A 574 -15.83 19.12 14.09
N ALA A 575 -16.67 18.14 14.43
CA ALA A 575 -16.36 17.15 15.47
C ALA A 575 -15.19 16.25 15.08
N ARG A 576 -15.15 15.73 13.84
CA ARG A 576 -14.03 14.90 13.34
C ARG A 576 -12.72 15.72 13.28
N LEU A 577 -12.78 16.98 12.86
CA LEU A 577 -11.64 17.90 12.88
C LEU A 577 -11.12 18.14 14.30
N ALA A 578 -12.00 18.32 15.29
CA ALA A 578 -11.59 18.48 16.68
C ALA A 578 -10.92 17.21 17.23
N ASP A 579 -11.50 16.04 16.97
CA ASP A 579 -10.99 14.74 17.42
C ASP A 579 -9.56 14.45 16.90
N LEU A 580 -9.31 14.71 15.60
CA LEU A 580 -7.99 14.57 14.98
C LEU A 580 -6.94 15.53 15.59
N VAL A 581 -7.35 16.75 15.96
CA VAL A 581 -6.47 17.76 16.59
C VAL A 581 -6.20 17.46 18.06
N ASP A 582 -7.22 17.06 18.81
CA ASP A 582 -7.07 16.66 20.22
C ASP A 582 -6.20 15.40 20.33
N THR A 583 -6.32 14.45 19.39
CA THR A 583 -5.46 13.24 19.30
C THR A 583 -4.01 13.61 19.03
N MET A 584 -3.72 14.48 18.07
CA MET A 584 -2.35 14.94 17.80
C MET A 584 -1.76 15.79 18.95
N THR A 585 -2.61 16.46 19.74
CA THR A 585 -2.26 17.45 20.77
C THR A 585 -1.57 18.73 20.26
N ALA A 586 -1.94 19.87 20.85
CA ALA A 586 -1.30 21.15 20.54
C ALA A 586 0.21 21.22 20.88
N GLU A 587 0.70 20.37 21.79
CA GLU A 587 2.12 20.28 22.13
C GLU A 587 2.93 19.64 20.99
N LYS A 588 2.52 18.45 20.53
CA LYS A 588 3.24 17.72 19.47
C LYS A 588 3.06 18.34 18.09
N ILE A 589 1.93 18.99 17.81
CA ILE A 589 1.78 19.87 16.64
C ILE A 589 2.86 20.97 16.68
N GLY A 590 3.03 21.62 17.84
CA GLY A 590 4.08 22.63 18.06
C GLY A 590 5.50 22.08 17.88
N GLU A 591 5.81 20.90 18.40
CA GLU A 591 7.10 20.24 18.20
C GLU A 591 7.33 19.88 16.71
N ASN A 592 6.30 19.42 16.00
CA ASN A 592 6.42 19.01 14.59
C ASN A 592 6.76 20.21 13.69
N PHE A 593 6.09 21.36 13.88
CA PHE A 593 6.42 22.59 13.14
C PHE A 593 7.66 23.34 13.66
N ALA A 594 8.17 23.00 14.85
CA ALA A 594 9.49 23.44 15.29
C ALA A 594 10.63 22.63 14.64
N ARG A 595 10.41 21.35 14.32
CA ARG A 595 11.36 20.51 13.56
C ARG A 595 11.26 20.72 12.05
N TRP A 596 10.04 20.86 11.52
CA TRP A 596 9.74 20.98 10.10
C TRP A 596 9.02 22.32 9.82
N PRO A 597 9.76 23.44 9.78
CA PRO A 597 9.17 24.77 9.70
C PRO A 597 8.53 25.02 8.34
N MET A 598 7.33 25.62 8.33
CA MET A 598 6.58 25.90 7.10
C MET A 598 7.34 26.74 6.06
N ALA A 599 8.31 27.55 6.49
CA ALA A 599 9.17 28.31 5.57
C ALA A 599 10.11 27.43 4.71
N GLU A 600 10.39 26.19 5.12
CA GLU A 600 11.16 25.22 4.33
C GLU A 600 10.23 24.41 3.41
N ILE A 601 8.99 24.16 3.84
CA ILE A 601 7.94 23.48 3.05
C ILE A 601 7.41 24.38 1.92
N ILE A 602 7.21 25.68 2.18
CA ILE A 602 6.63 26.67 1.25
C ILE A 602 7.74 27.58 0.65
N GLY A 603 9.03 27.29 0.88
CA GLY A 603 10.13 28.17 0.46
C GLY A 603 11.41 27.53 -0.08
N GLY A 604 11.51 26.19 -0.15
CA GLY A 604 12.63 25.49 -0.81
C GLY A 604 12.52 25.47 -2.34
N ASP A 605 13.61 25.15 -3.05
CA ASP A 605 13.65 25.07 -4.53
C ASP A 605 12.88 23.86 -5.13
N ASP A 606 11.90 23.30 -4.41
CA ASP A 606 11.19 22.06 -4.75
C ASP A 606 9.92 22.31 -5.59
N TRP A 607 9.53 21.37 -6.45
CA TRP A 607 8.34 21.49 -7.32
C TRP A 607 7.03 21.58 -6.52
N VAL A 608 7.07 21.05 -5.29
CA VAL A 608 6.03 21.14 -4.26
C VAL A 608 5.51 22.58 -4.06
N LEU A 609 6.36 23.60 -4.26
CA LEU A 609 5.97 25.01 -4.22
C LEU A 609 4.78 25.32 -5.13
N LEU A 610 4.70 24.72 -6.32
CA LEU A 610 3.78 25.14 -7.38
C LEU A 610 2.30 25.09 -6.98
N PHE A 611 1.95 24.22 -6.03
CA PHE A 611 0.61 24.07 -5.48
C PHE A 611 0.31 25.04 -4.32
N ARG A 612 1.34 25.67 -3.72
CA ARG A 612 1.24 26.57 -2.56
C ARG A 612 1.70 28.01 -2.83
N LEU A 613 2.24 28.35 -4.01
CA LEU A 613 2.90 29.63 -4.30
C LEU A 613 2.08 30.90 -3.99
N ASP A 614 0.75 30.85 -4.13
CA ASP A 614 -0.16 31.98 -3.85
C ASP A 614 -0.92 31.81 -2.51
N CYS A 615 -0.56 30.83 -1.66
CA CYS A 615 -1.27 30.53 -0.42
C CYS A 615 -0.97 31.53 0.72
N PRO A 616 -1.98 32.04 1.45
CA PRO A 616 -1.81 33.10 2.44
C PRO A 616 -1.48 32.61 3.86
N VAL A 617 -1.01 31.36 4.03
CA VAL A 617 -0.85 30.66 5.31
C VAL A 617 0.62 30.45 5.67
N ASN A 618 1.00 30.74 6.92
CA ASN A 618 2.39 30.68 7.41
C ASN A 618 2.52 29.92 8.75
N THR A 619 1.40 29.52 9.37
CA THR A 619 1.37 28.74 10.61
C THR A 619 0.29 27.66 10.55
N TRP A 620 0.38 26.66 11.44
CA TRP A 620 -0.63 25.61 11.56
C TRP A 620 -2.01 26.16 11.99
N ASP A 621 -2.04 27.14 12.91
CA ASP A 621 -3.29 27.81 13.30
C ASP A 621 -3.98 28.47 12.10
N GLU A 622 -3.21 29.17 11.24
CA GLU A 622 -3.73 29.82 10.03
C GLU A 622 -4.25 28.79 9.02
N GLU A 623 -3.56 27.66 8.84
CA GLU A 623 -3.98 26.57 7.95
C GLU A 623 -5.24 25.86 8.48
N HIS A 624 -5.29 25.49 9.76
CA HIS A 624 -6.45 24.83 10.37
C HIS A 624 -7.72 25.69 10.26
N MET A 625 -7.61 26.99 10.60
CA MET A 625 -8.69 27.96 10.41
C MET A 625 -9.08 28.13 8.93
N THR A 626 -8.11 28.06 8.01
CA THR A 626 -8.37 28.13 6.56
C THR A 626 -9.13 26.91 6.08
N VAL A 627 -8.76 25.71 6.50
CA VAL A 627 -9.46 24.46 6.15
C VAL A 627 -10.89 24.45 6.68
N GLN A 628 -11.12 24.82 7.95
CA GLN A 628 -12.47 24.97 8.53
C GLN A 628 -13.32 25.95 7.70
N SER A 629 -12.76 27.12 7.37
CA SER A 629 -13.43 28.14 6.57
C SER A 629 -13.74 27.67 5.14
N TRP A 630 -12.80 26.92 4.53
CA TRP A 630 -12.94 26.36 3.19
C TRP A 630 -14.05 25.29 3.15
N ILE A 631 -14.09 24.39 4.13
CA ILE A 631 -15.11 23.34 4.27
C ILE A 631 -16.50 23.94 4.41
N ALA A 632 -16.67 24.93 5.29
CA ALA A 632 -17.97 25.58 5.50
C ALA A 632 -18.48 26.30 4.23
N GLN A 633 -17.57 26.90 3.45
CA GLN A 633 -17.89 27.46 2.13
C GLN A 633 -18.23 26.37 1.12
N ARG A 634 -17.48 25.27 1.09
CA ARG A 634 -17.67 24.16 0.14
C ARG A 634 -19.00 23.43 0.33
N LEU A 635 -19.36 23.09 1.57
CA LEU A 635 -20.64 22.48 1.89
C LEU A 635 -21.81 23.38 1.46
N ALA A 636 -21.78 24.66 1.84
CA ALA A 636 -22.82 25.62 1.48
C ALA A 636 -22.90 25.89 -0.05
N TRP A 637 -21.78 25.78 -0.76
CA TRP A 637 -21.75 25.90 -2.21
C TRP A 637 -22.29 24.65 -2.91
N MET A 638 -21.90 23.45 -2.47
CA MET A 638 -22.42 22.19 -3.03
C MET A 638 -23.93 22.05 -2.79
N ASP A 639 -24.43 22.40 -1.60
CA ASP A 639 -25.87 22.48 -1.30
C ASP A 639 -26.64 23.38 -2.28
N ALA A 640 -26.01 24.45 -2.77
CA ALA A 640 -26.61 25.39 -3.71
C ALA A 640 -26.47 25.00 -5.19
N ASN A 641 -25.64 24.01 -5.52
CA ASN A 641 -25.26 23.69 -6.91
C ASN A 641 -25.39 22.21 -7.30
N ILE A 642 -25.57 21.25 -6.38
CA ILE A 642 -25.55 19.81 -6.67
C ILE A 642 -26.53 19.37 -7.78
N GLU A 643 -27.71 20.01 -7.86
CA GLU A 643 -28.68 19.78 -8.95
C GLU A 643 -28.12 20.08 -10.37
N THR A 644 -27.00 20.81 -10.47
CA THR A 644 -26.35 21.25 -11.72
C THR A 644 -25.06 20.50 -12.07
N PHE A 645 -24.85 19.31 -11.50
CA PHE A 645 -23.75 18.40 -11.84
C PHE A 645 -24.07 17.58 -13.13
N ASN A 646 -24.50 18.27 -14.20
CA ASN A 646 -24.98 17.68 -15.46
C ASN A 646 -24.30 18.27 -16.72
#